data_AF-A0A8R2AAH2-F1
#
_entry.id   AF-A0A8R2AAH2-F1
#
_cell.length_a   1.000
_cell.length_b   1.000
_cell.length_c   1.000
_cell.angle_alpha   90.00
_cell.angle_beta   90.00
_cell.angle_gamma   90.00
#
_symmetry.space_group_name_H-M   'P 1'
#
loop_
_entity.id
_entity.type
_entity.pdbx_description
1 polymer ?
#
loop_
_entity_poly.entity_id
_entity_poly.type
_entity_poly.pdbx_seq_one_letter_code
_entity_poly.pdbx_strand_id
1 'polypeptide(L)'
;MSSPDSVNETKSDVQVPDHEVEHSPFVELSEQFNYALDNLDNNQLNTQLTSHTLPLGSKTFCDILASLQTLVLSQNKKENGEGYEENTLPVLQDLDKFSLTSYSLSYYISHCLPNEQTVPVLSLVNKSTTMWISKLFQFSNCGAFYTENMLLSYERVLLLAMHRMFGPEYLNLSEFPIVYCTPDPVLVGTIKRTALQIGMNEKCVQIIPSLSNVLCPYKADLGALETIITNDVENHRKPLIVFARAGAHVTGQMDDIVNLKELCSKHNIWLHLSGDNLSGLALTTFKTKSTNLADSMTLTPSIWLNISALPVITLFDKQYTSTEILNIYKSKCLPIWTCFQALGHDALVLRIQQKFEICQRIHSLVKRYDCLRILCETNDQNSESNEETVAEIIANRENIPDLLHNLSSCLVIQFVPKDCNQRVSPYYDKLNSWLGQVLEREIPESPLELCEIETLGVVVTFSPFTVLNSLVTEDDWETFSICLDQHIEILLATVDYKEKLTGLIANLPSLEYVEIDDWAGLGAVRYVPQLWRSSDQQLATDQAKQDLNRLNVRIVQQLRSIDAAFSLGEGSDGLACVRFGMVTADTDVAELLSLVQSTGRKEEESTKYIDSMAELVKKGIETATVDLKKETEEKIWQEGILRHVPVFGNIVNWWSPPAKNAVKGRWLDLEAGVVRSTEVIYEKKAQVEDSDGNENVPAATEDVPME
;
A
#
# COMPACT_ATOMS: atom_id res chain seq x y z
N MET A 1 29.60 -58.18 -57.14
CA MET A 1 28.32 -57.89 -57.83
C MET A 1 27.26 -57.75 -56.76
N SER A 2 26.56 -56.60 -56.79
CA SER A 2 25.28 -56.25 -56.15
C SER A 2 25.11 -56.41 -54.63
N SER A 3 24.92 -55.24 -54.01
CA SER A 3 24.42 -54.90 -52.67
C SER A 3 23.08 -55.58 -52.31
N PRO A 4 22.75 -55.75 -51.01
CA PRO A 4 21.43 -56.16 -50.57
C PRO A 4 20.53 -54.96 -50.21
N ASP A 5 19.26 -55.12 -50.56
CA ASP A 5 18.16 -54.17 -50.52
C ASP A 5 17.75 -53.69 -49.12
N SER A 6 17.35 -52.41 -49.08
CA SER A 6 16.71 -51.69 -48.00
C SER A 6 15.28 -52.18 -47.75
N VAL A 7 14.96 -52.37 -46.47
CA VAL A 7 13.62 -52.67 -45.94
C VAL A 7 12.70 -51.47 -46.16
N ASN A 8 11.64 -51.68 -46.95
CA ASN A 8 10.53 -50.74 -47.12
C ASN A 8 9.57 -50.87 -45.92
N GLU A 9 9.52 -49.85 -45.06
CA GLU A 9 8.41 -49.60 -44.16
C GLU A 9 7.21 -49.10 -44.97
N THR A 10 6.16 -49.91 -45.03
CA THR A 10 4.85 -49.53 -45.55
C THR A 10 4.17 -48.56 -44.57
N LYS A 11 4.23 -47.26 -44.88
CA LYS A 11 3.27 -46.27 -44.36
C LYS A 11 1.87 -46.65 -44.86
N SER A 12 0.99 -47.00 -43.93
CA SER A 12 -0.45 -47.04 -44.19
C SER A 12 -0.97 -45.60 -44.17
N ASP A 13 -1.25 -45.05 -45.35
CA ASP A 13 -1.99 -43.81 -45.55
C ASP A 13 -3.39 -43.95 -44.93
N VAL A 14 -3.58 -43.38 -43.74
CA VAL A 14 -4.91 -42.94 -43.29
C VAL A 14 -5.05 -41.51 -43.79
N GLN A 15 -5.70 -41.37 -44.94
CA GLN A 15 -6.17 -40.08 -45.43
C GLN A 15 -7.18 -39.52 -44.42
N VAL A 16 -6.72 -38.56 -43.61
CA VAL A 16 -7.60 -37.61 -42.92
C VAL A 16 -8.13 -36.66 -44.00
N PRO A 17 -9.44 -36.45 -44.12
CA PRO A 17 -9.97 -35.54 -45.14
C PRO A 17 -9.61 -34.08 -44.77
N ASP A 18 -8.73 -33.47 -45.56
CA ASP A 18 -8.31 -32.05 -45.52
C ASP A 18 -9.38 -31.09 -46.06
N HIS A 19 -10.61 -31.16 -45.55
CA HIS A 19 -11.65 -30.16 -45.88
C HIS A 19 -12.37 -29.67 -44.61
N GLU A 20 -12.39 -28.34 -44.46
CA GLU A 20 -13.20 -27.52 -43.53
C GLU A 20 -12.66 -27.17 -42.12
N VAL A 21 -11.36 -26.89 -41.95
CA VAL A 21 -10.86 -26.24 -40.70
C VAL A 21 -10.58 -24.73 -40.87
N GLU A 22 -10.30 -24.27 -42.10
CA GLU A 22 -9.92 -22.86 -42.36
C GLU A 22 -11.05 -21.82 -42.21
N HIS A 23 -12.32 -22.25 -42.10
CA HIS A 23 -13.47 -21.35 -41.93
C HIS A 23 -14.39 -21.78 -40.78
N SER A 24 -13.83 -22.05 -39.61
CA SER A 24 -14.66 -22.22 -38.42
C SER A 24 -14.98 -20.85 -37.80
N PRO A 25 -16.21 -20.60 -37.32
CA PRO A 25 -16.56 -19.36 -36.61
C PRO A 25 -15.73 -19.15 -35.34
N PHE A 26 -15.10 -20.22 -34.81
CA PHE A 26 -14.15 -20.13 -33.70
C PHE A 26 -12.82 -19.49 -34.10
N VAL A 27 -12.31 -19.80 -35.30
CA VAL A 27 -11.10 -19.17 -35.85
C VAL A 27 -11.36 -17.70 -36.14
N GLU A 28 -12.51 -17.37 -36.74
CA GLU A 28 -12.90 -15.98 -37.01
C GLU A 28 -13.08 -15.15 -35.72
N LEU A 29 -13.72 -15.71 -34.68
CA LEU A 29 -13.84 -15.06 -33.37
C LEU A 29 -12.49 -14.86 -32.69
N SER A 30 -11.59 -15.84 -32.79
CA SER A 30 -10.23 -15.74 -32.24
C SER A 30 -9.41 -14.68 -32.96
N GLU A 31 -9.48 -14.62 -34.30
CA GLU A 31 -8.79 -13.62 -35.10
C GLU A 31 -9.33 -12.22 -34.84
N GLN A 32 -10.65 -12.05 -34.76
CA GLN A 32 -11.28 -10.77 -34.43
C GLN A 32 -10.91 -10.29 -33.02
N PHE A 33 -10.85 -11.20 -32.05
CA PHE A 33 -10.48 -10.85 -30.68
C PHE A 33 -8.99 -10.51 -30.57
N ASN A 34 -8.09 -11.31 -31.17
CA ASN A 34 -6.65 -11.02 -31.20
C ASN A 34 -6.37 -9.73 -31.96
N TYR A 35 -7.04 -9.49 -33.09
CA TYR A 35 -6.98 -8.22 -33.81
C TYR A 35 -7.46 -7.03 -32.96
N ALA A 36 -8.52 -7.20 -32.16
CA ALA A 36 -8.97 -6.16 -31.24
C ALA A 36 -7.97 -5.91 -30.11
N LEU A 37 -7.30 -6.97 -29.62
CA LEU A 37 -6.26 -6.89 -28.59
C LEU A 37 -5.01 -6.17 -29.10
N ASP A 38 -4.52 -6.54 -30.29
CA ASP A 38 -3.33 -5.97 -30.92
C ASP A 38 -3.52 -4.50 -31.36
N ASN A 39 -4.78 -4.09 -31.58
CA ASN A 39 -5.13 -2.70 -31.93
C ASN A 39 -5.43 -1.80 -30.72
N LEU A 40 -5.40 -2.32 -29.49
CA LEU A 40 -5.48 -1.49 -28.28
C LEU A 40 -4.26 -0.55 -28.17
N ASP A 41 -3.09 -1.01 -28.59
CA ASP A 41 -1.84 -0.25 -28.51
C ASP A 41 -1.70 0.81 -29.62
N ASN A 42 -2.41 0.64 -30.75
CA ASN A 42 -2.22 1.43 -31.96
C ASN A 42 -3.26 2.55 -32.18
N ASN A 43 -4.31 2.65 -31.36
CA ASN A 43 -5.36 3.64 -31.53
C ASN A 43 -5.00 4.99 -30.87
N GLN A 44 -4.87 6.03 -31.68
CA GLN A 44 -4.66 7.40 -31.19
C GLN A 44 -5.87 7.91 -30.40
N LEU A 45 -5.59 8.58 -29.28
CA LEU A 45 -6.56 9.23 -28.39
C LEU A 45 -7.42 10.26 -29.15
N ASN A 46 -8.68 9.93 -29.40
CA ASN A 46 -9.70 10.93 -29.71
C ASN A 46 -10.31 11.44 -28.41
N THR A 47 -9.93 12.66 -28.02
CA THR A 47 -10.31 13.34 -26.78
C THR A 47 -11.74 13.89 -26.79
N GLN A 48 -12.74 13.06 -27.05
CA GLN A 48 -14.13 13.43 -26.76
C GLN A 48 -14.62 12.63 -25.55
N LEU A 49 -14.70 13.33 -24.40
CA LEU A 49 -15.32 12.83 -23.19
C LEU A 49 -16.71 12.26 -23.54
N THR A 50 -16.95 11.01 -23.20
CA THR A 50 -18.27 10.38 -23.40
C THR A 50 -19.32 11.17 -22.65
N SER A 51 -20.37 11.62 -23.34
CA SER A 51 -21.55 12.20 -22.69
C SER A 51 -22.16 11.19 -21.70
N HIS A 52 -22.64 11.66 -20.54
CA HIS A 52 -23.38 10.82 -19.59
C HIS A 52 -24.73 10.30 -20.13
N THR A 53 -25.13 10.74 -21.33
CA THR A 53 -26.33 10.33 -22.03
C THR A 53 -25.99 9.42 -23.21
N LEU A 54 -26.84 8.42 -23.45
CA LEU A 54 -26.77 7.56 -24.64
C LEU A 54 -26.87 8.44 -25.91
N PRO A 55 -25.90 8.39 -26.83
CA PRO A 55 -25.92 9.25 -28.01
C PRO A 55 -27.11 8.91 -28.93
N LEU A 56 -27.70 9.94 -29.55
CA LEU A 56 -28.80 9.79 -30.52
C LEU A 56 -28.34 9.15 -31.84
N GLY A 57 -27.04 9.21 -32.16
CA GLY A 57 -26.45 8.60 -33.36
C GLY A 57 -25.67 7.32 -33.02
N SER A 58 -25.63 6.37 -33.96
CA SER A 58 -24.83 5.14 -33.84
C SER A 58 -23.34 5.45 -33.90
N LYS A 59 -22.56 4.86 -32.99
CA LYS A 59 -21.09 4.85 -33.03
C LYS A 59 -20.59 3.56 -33.67
N THR A 60 -19.43 3.62 -34.34
CA THR A 60 -18.76 2.39 -34.80
C THR A 60 -18.11 1.65 -33.62
N PHE A 61 -17.80 0.35 -33.78
CA PHE A 61 -17.12 -0.41 -32.74
C PHE A 61 -15.75 0.20 -32.37
N CYS A 62 -14.99 0.69 -33.36
CA CYS A 62 -13.72 1.37 -33.13
C CYS A 62 -13.88 2.65 -32.28
N ASP A 63 -14.92 3.45 -32.54
CA ASP A 63 -15.19 4.65 -31.74
C ASP A 63 -15.57 4.32 -30.29
N ILE A 64 -16.28 3.20 -30.10
CA ILE A 64 -16.65 2.70 -28.77
C ILE A 64 -15.40 2.21 -28.03
N LEU A 65 -14.51 1.47 -28.71
CA LEU A 65 -13.26 0.98 -28.13
C LEU A 65 -12.35 2.15 -27.71
N ALA A 66 -12.18 3.16 -28.58
CA ALA A 66 -11.42 4.37 -28.26
C ALA A 66 -12.03 5.15 -27.08
N SER A 67 -13.37 5.18 -26.99
CA SER A 67 -14.08 5.77 -25.85
C SER A 67 -13.80 5.00 -24.55
N LEU A 68 -13.81 3.67 -24.60
CA LEU A 68 -13.54 2.80 -23.45
C LEU A 68 -12.08 2.93 -22.98
N GLN A 69 -11.13 2.97 -23.91
CA GLN A 69 -9.72 3.21 -23.60
C GLN A 69 -9.51 4.56 -22.91
N THR A 70 -10.15 5.61 -23.42
CA THR A 70 -10.12 6.94 -22.81
C THR A 70 -10.71 6.92 -21.39
N LEU A 71 -11.81 6.19 -21.17
CA LEU A 71 -12.43 6.04 -19.86
C LEU A 71 -11.49 5.35 -18.86
N VAL A 72 -10.88 4.23 -19.23
CA VAL A 72 -9.94 3.49 -18.37
C VAL A 72 -8.75 4.38 -17.98
N LEU A 73 -8.15 5.08 -18.95
CA LEU A 73 -7.04 5.99 -18.68
C LEU A 73 -7.45 7.21 -17.83
N SER A 74 -8.67 7.71 -17.98
CA SER A 74 -9.15 8.88 -17.23
C SER A 74 -9.48 8.57 -15.77
N GLN A 75 -9.98 7.37 -15.47
CA GLN A 75 -10.32 6.94 -14.11
C GLN A 75 -9.07 6.59 -13.28
N ASN A 76 -7.96 6.24 -13.96
CA ASN A 76 -6.69 5.92 -13.29
C ASN A 76 -5.86 7.16 -12.91
N LYS A 77 -6.36 8.38 -13.14
CA LYS A 77 -5.73 9.62 -12.66
C LYS A 77 -6.09 9.85 -11.20
N LYS A 78 -5.14 9.64 -10.28
CA LYS A 78 -5.30 10.08 -8.88
C LYS A 78 -5.32 11.62 -8.84
N GLU A 79 -6.24 12.21 -8.08
CA GLU A 79 -6.42 13.68 -7.93
C GLU A 79 -5.28 14.38 -7.14
N ASN A 80 -4.23 13.67 -6.76
CA ASN A 80 -3.15 14.27 -5.99
C ASN A 80 -2.19 14.99 -6.95
N GLY A 81 -2.32 16.31 -7.01
CA GLY A 81 -1.42 17.18 -7.75
C GLY A 81 -0.01 17.08 -7.20
N GLU A 82 0.83 16.30 -7.86
CA GLU A 82 2.25 16.53 -8.17
C GLU A 82 2.81 15.25 -8.83
N GLY A 83 3.11 15.32 -10.13
CA GLY A 83 3.76 14.24 -10.89
C GLY A 83 2.80 13.38 -11.73
N TYR A 84 3.14 13.20 -13.00
CA TYR A 84 2.52 12.19 -13.87
C TYR A 84 3.08 10.81 -13.48
N GLU A 85 2.37 10.01 -12.70
CA GLU A 85 2.61 8.56 -12.72
C GLU A 85 1.90 8.01 -13.97
N GLU A 86 2.68 7.64 -14.99
CA GLU A 86 2.18 6.82 -16.10
C GLU A 86 1.76 5.46 -15.55
N ASN A 87 0.50 5.33 -15.15
CA ASN A 87 -0.06 4.03 -14.78
C ASN A 87 -0.12 3.15 -16.03
N THR A 88 0.88 2.28 -16.18
CA THR A 88 0.93 1.26 -17.23
C THR A 88 -0.20 0.26 -16.99
N LEU A 89 -0.96 -0.04 -18.05
CA LEU A 89 -1.94 -1.12 -18.00
C LEU A 89 -1.21 -2.44 -17.67
N PRO A 90 -1.81 -3.35 -16.90
CA PRO A 90 -1.18 -4.62 -16.57
C PRO A 90 -0.86 -5.40 -17.84
N VAL A 91 0.39 -5.83 -17.98
CA VAL A 91 0.85 -6.63 -19.12
C VAL A 91 0.24 -8.01 -19.03
N LEU A 92 -0.64 -8.36 -19.98
CA LEU A 92 -1.27 -9.67 -20.04
C LEU A 92 -0.29 -10.72 -20.59
N GLN A 93 -0.03 -11.76 -19.81
CA GLN A 93 0.73 -12.93 -20.25
C GLN A 93 -0.11 -13.77 -21.22
N ASP A 94 0.54 -14.70 -21.94
CA ASP A 94 -0.17 -15.56 -22.90
C ASP A 94 -1.26 -16.42 -22.24
N LEU A 95 -1.03 -16.88 -21.00
CA LEU A 95 -2.06 -17.60 -20.23
C LEU A 95 -3.23 -16.70 -19.81
N ASP A 96 -3.00 -15.41 -19.58
CA ASP A 96 -4.08 -14.46 -19.30
C ASP A 96 -4.94 -14.25 -20.55
N LYS A 97 -4.31 -14.13 -21.72
CA LYS A 97 -5.00 -14.07 -23.02
C LYS A 97 -5.81 -15.35 -23.27
N PHE A 98 -5.26 -16.53 -22.95
CA PHE A 98 -5.99 -17.80 -23.04
C PHE A 98 -7.20 -17.84 -22.09
N SER A 99 -7.06 -17.39 -20.86
CA SER A 99 -8.15 -17.31 -19.89
C SER A 99 -9.29 -16.39 -20.40
N LEU A 100 -8.97 -15.19 -20.86
CA LEU A 100 -9.93 -14.21 -21.37
C LEU A 100 -10.65 -14.68 -22.64
N THR A 101 -9.91 -15.21 -23.62
CA THR A 101 -10.49 -15.80 -24.84
C THR A 101 -11.40 -16.99 -24.51
N SER A 102 -11.04 -17.78 -23.50
CA SER A 102 -11.86 -18.91 -23.04
C SER A 102 -13.19 -18.47 -22.43
N TYR A 103 -13.26 -17.31 -21.76
CA TYR A 103 -14.55 -16.75 -21.32
C TYR A 103 -15.43 -16.34 -22.49
N SER A 104 -14.87 -15.65 -23.49
CA SER A 104 -15.59 -15.29 -24.71
C SER A 104 -16.15 -16.53 -25.42
N LEU A 105 -15.32 -17.57 -25.55
CA LEU A 105 -15.70 -18.85 -26.12
C LEU A 105 -16.79 -19.56 -25.29
N SER A 106 -16.63 -19.57 -23.96
CA SER A 106 -17.61 -20.15 -23.05
C SER A 106 -18.98 -19.47 -23.17
N TYR A 107 -18.98 -18.16 -23.36
CA TYR A 107 -20.21 -17.40 -23.53
C TYR A 107 -20.89 -17.73 -24.86
N TYR A 108 -20.11 -17.83 -25.94
CA TYR A 108 -20.60 -18.28 -27.25
C TYR A 108 -21.22 -19.69 -27.17
N ILE A 109 -20.53 -20.65 -26.55
CA ILE A 109 -21.04 -22.03 -26.39
C ILE A 109 -22.32 -22.06 -25.55
N SER A 110 -22.40 -21.24 -24.52
CA SER A 110 -23.54 -21.23 -23.61
C SER A 110 -24.77 -20.51 -24.15
N HIS A 111 -24.61 -19.51 -25.02
CA HIS A 111 -25.70 -18.62 -25.45
C HIS A 111 -25.99 -18.62 -26.95
N CYS A 112 -25.03 -18.97 -27.80
CA CYS A 112 -25.17 -18.93 -29.26
C CYS A 112 -25.44 -20.31 -29.89
N LEU A 113 -24.98 -21.39 -29.24
CA LEU A 113 -25.17 -22.76 -29.71
C LEU A 113 -26.52 -23.35 -29.23
N PRO A 114 -27.14 -24.27 -30.01
CA PRO A 114 -28.34 -24.98 -29.56
C PRO A 114 -28.07 -25.88 -28.35
N ASN A 115 -29.04 -26.01 -27.45
CA ASN A 115 -28.92 -26.82 -26.22
C ASN A 115 -28.48 -28.28 -26.47
N GLU A 116 -28.89 -28.87 -27.59
CA GLU A 116 -28.50 -30.24 -28.00
C GLU A 116 -26.99 -30.39 -28.19
N GLN A 117 -26.30 -29.32 -28.58
CA GLN A 117 -24.85 -29.27 -28.77
C GLN A 117 -24.14 -28.75 -27.52
N THR A 118 -24.71 -27.73 -26.87
CA THR A 118 -24.13 -27.10 -25.66
C THR A 118 -24.04 -28.07 -24.48
N VAL A 119 -25.10 -28.83 -24.20
CA VAL A 119 -25.16 -29.68 -23.00
C VAL A 119 -24.11 -30.80 -23.03
N PRO A 120 -23.94 -31.59 -24.11
CA PRO A 120 -22.91 -32.62 -24.17
C PRO A 120 -21.49 -32.05 -24.07
N VAL A 121 -21.20 -30.96 -24.78
CA VAL A 121 -19.87 -30.34 -24.79
C VAL A 121 -19.51 -29.82 -23.41
N LEU A 122 -20.38 -29.00 -22.80
CA LEU A 122 -20.09 -28.44 -21.48
C LEU A 122 -20.08 -29.50 -20.38
N SER A 123 -20.93 -30.52 -20.48
CA SER A 123 -20.91 -31.67 -19.55
C SER A 123 -19.59 -32.45 -19.63
N LEU A 124 -19.09 -32.68 -20.85
CA LEU A 124 -17.80 -33.36 -21.05
C LEU A 124 -16.63 -32.54 -20.52
N VAL A 125 -16.59 -31.24 -20.81
CA VAL A 125 -15.56 -30.33 -20.30
C VAL A 125 -15.63 -30.30 -18.77
N ASN A 126 -16.82 -30.09 -18.19
CA ASN A 126 -16.99 -30.04 -16.74
C ASN A 126 -16.58 -31.35 -16.04
N LYS A 127 -16.96 -32.50 -16.60
CA LYS A 127 -16.58 -33.81 -16.07
C LYS A 127 -15.07 -34.02 -16.14
N SER A 128 -14.45 -33.65 -17.25
CA SER A 128 -13.00 -33.81 -17.46
C SER A 128 -12.21 -32.91 -16.51
N THR A 129 -12.56 -31.62 -16.44
CA THR A 129 -11.93 -30.66 -15.53
C THR A 129 -12.08 -31.10 -14.07
N THR A 130 -13.29 -31.48 -13.66
CA THR A 130 -13.54 -31.93 -12.27
C THR A 130 -12.72 -33.17 -11.93
N MET A 131 -12.54 -34.10 -12.88
CA MET A 131 -11.70 -35.28 -12.68
C MET A 131 -10.21 -34.92 -12.55
N TRP A 132 -9.71 -33.97 -13.35
CA TRP A 132 -8.34 -33.48 -13.23
C TRP A 132 -8.09 -32.83 -11.88
N ILE A 133 -8.99 -31.93 -11.46
CA ILE A 133 -8.89 -31.22 -10.17
C ILE A 133 -9.00 -32.19 -8.99
N SER A 134 -9.94 -33.15 -9.04
CA SER A 134 -10.09 -34.20 -8.02
C SER A 134 -8.81 -35.02 -7.86
N LYS A 135 -8.14 -35.38 -8.97
CA LYS A 135 -6.87 -36.12 -8.93
C LYS A 135 -5.72 -35.25 -8.42
N LEU A 136 -5.63 -34.00 -8.86
CA LEU A 136 -4.55 -33.07 -8.53
C LEU A 136 -4.56 -32.72 -7.03
N PHE A 137 -5.73 -32.42 -6.47
CA PHE A 137 -5.88 -32.02 -5.06
C PHE A 137 -6.35 -33.16 -4.14
N GLN A 138 -6.31 -34.41 -4.63
CA GLN A 138 -6.61 -35.64 -3.86
C GLN A 138 -7.97 -35.68 -3.16
N PHE A 139 -8.98 -35.02 -3.72
CA PHE A 139 -10.32 -35.01 -3.16
C PHE A 139 -11.15 -36.18 -3.72
N SER A 140 -11.51 -37.13 -2.85
CA SER A 140 -12.29 -38.32 -3.24
C SER A 140 -13.77 -37.99 -3.45
N ASN A 141 -14.46 -38.75 -4.32
CA ASN A 141 -15.88 -38.57 -4.67
C ASN A 141 -16.26 -37.10 -4.96
N CYS A 142 -15.53 -36.44 -5.84
CA CYS A 142 -15.59 -34.99 -6.01
C CYS A 142 -16.75 -34.51 -6.91
N GLY A 143 -17.47 -33.48 -6.43
CA GLY A 143 -18.20 -32.49 -7.24
C GLY A 143 -17.49 -31.14 -7.18
N ALA A 144 -17.63 -30.31 -8.22
CA ALA A 144 -16.98 -29.01 -8.30
C ALA A 144 -17.92 -27.89 -8.75
N PHE A 145 -17.78 -26.72 -8.14
CA PHE A 145 -18.33 -25.45 -8.64
C PHE A 145 -17.23 -24.53 -9.13
N TYR A 146 -17.53 -23.78 -10.19
CA TYR A 146 -16.64 -22.78 -10.77
C TYR A 146 -17.33 -21.43 -10.65
N THR A 147 -16.74 -20.54 -9.86
CA THR A 147 -17.34 -19.25 -9.48
C THR A 147 -16.39 -18.11 -9.82
N GLU A 148 -16.92 -16.92 -10.12
CA GLU A 148 -16.08 -15.76 -10.47
C GLU A 148 -15.34 -15.18 -9.26
N ASN A 149 -15.91 -15.34 -8.07
CA ASN A 149 -15.34 -14.84 -6.83
C ASN A 149 -15.56 -15.84 -5.68
N MET A 150 -14.84 -15.60 -4.57
CA MET A 150 -14.96 -16.42 -3.36
C MET A 150 -16.32 -16.26 -2.66
N LEU A 151 -16.96 -15.10 -2.78
CA LEU A 151 -18.26 -14.83 -2.16
C LEU A 151 -19.34 -15.80 -2.65
N LEU A 152 -19.44 -15.99 -3.97
CA LEU A 152 -20.35 -16.94 -4.63
C LEU A 152 -19.96 -18.41 -4.38
N SER A 153 -18.69 -18.67 -4.09
CA SER A 153 -18.22 -20.00 -3.68
C SER A 153 -18.75 -20.33 -2.28
N TYR A 154 -18.53 -19.45 -1.30
CA TYR A 154 -19.03 -19.63 0.06
C TYR A 154 -20.56 -19.63 0.12
N GLU A 155 -21.23 -18.87 -0.74
CA GLU A 155 -22.69 -18.89 -0.87
C GLU A 155 -23.17 -20.30 -1.21
N ARG A 156 -22.59 -20.91 -2.25
CA ARG A 156 -22.92 -22.27 -2.66
C ARG A 156 -22.60 -23.29 -1.57
N VAL A 157 -21.49 -23.13 -0.85
CA VAL A 157 -21.13 -24.02 0.27
C VAL A 157 -22.15 -23.91 1.41
N LEU A 158 -22.58 -22.71 1.78
CA LEU A 158 -23.61 -22.50 2.80
C LEU A 158 -24.93 -23.15 2.39
N LEU A 159 -25.37 -22.94 1.14
CA LEU A 159 -26.58 -23.56 0.61
C LEU A 159 -26.48 -25.09 0.58
N LEU A 160 -25.31 -25.65 0.23
CA LEU A 160 -25.05 -27.09 0.29
C LEU A 160 -25.14 -27.62 1.73
N ALA A 161 -24.51 -26.94 2.69
CA ALA A 161 -24.55 -27.33 4.10
C ALA A 161 -25.99 -27.27 4.64
N MET A 162 -26.73 -26.21 4.31
CA MET A 162 -28.14 -26.07 4.68
C MET A 162 -29.00 -27.17 4.07
N HIS A 163 -28.80 -27.49 2.79
CA HIS A 163 -29.52 -28.57 2.14
C HIS A 163 -29.20 -29.94 2.77
N ARG A 164 -27.95 -30.23 3.14
CA ARG A 164 -27.60 -31.46 3.87
C ARG A 164 -28.34 -31.56 5.20
N MET A 165 -28.42 -30.46 5.95
CA MET A 165 -29.00 -30.47 7.29
C MET A 165 -30.53 -30.42 7.34
N PHE A 166 -31.15 -29.64 6.44
CA PHE A 166 -32.58 -29.33 6.47
C PHE A 166 -33.35 -29.90 5.28
N GLY A 167 -32.68 -30.50 4.29
CA GLY A 167 -33.31 -30.94 3.05
C GLY A 167 -33.84 -29.75 2.24
N PRO A 168 -34.78 -29.95 1.30
CA PRO A 168 -35.30 -28.89 0.43
C PRO A 168 -36.10 -27.79 1.14
N GLU A 169 -36.44 -27.97 2.42
CA GLU A 169 -37.22 -27.03 3.23
C GLU A 169 -36.37 -25.89 3.83
N TYR A 170 -35.07 -25.84 3.55
CA TYR A 170 -34.15 -24.84 4.08
C TYR A 170 -34.52 -23.37 3.75
N LEU A 171 -35.42 -23.14 2.78
CA LEU A 171 -35.92 -21.81 2.41
C LEU A 171 -36.95 -21.25 3.42
N ASN A 172 -37.58 -22.09 4.23
CA ASN A 172 -38.65 -21.71 5.17
C ASN A 172 -38.23 -21.89 6.64
N LEU A 173 -36.96 -21.64 6.95
CA LEU A 173 -36.45 -21.79 8.32
C LEU A 173 -37.04 -20.73 9.25
N SER A 174 -37.62 -21.17 10.37
CA SER A 174 -38.08 -20.28 11.44
C SER A 174 -36.92 -19.70 12.26
N GLU A 175 -35.83 -20.46 12.39
CA GLU A 175 -34.58 -20.05 13.04
C GLU A 175 -33.41 -20.45 12.16
N PHE A 176 -32.49 -19.50 11.94
CA PHE A 176 -31.28 -19.75 11.16
C PHE A 176 -30.25 -20.52 11.99
N PRO A 177 -29.51 -21.45 11.36
CA PRO A 177 -28.45 -22.18 12.05
C PRO A 177 -27.20 -21.32 12.25
N ILE A 178 -26.29 -21.79 13.10
CA ILE A 178 -25.05 -21.08 13.44
C ILE A 178 -23.92 -21.46 12.48
N VAL A 179 -23.17 -20.45 12.05
CA VAL A 179 -21.96 -20.56 11.24
C VAL A 179 -20.77 -20.15 12.09
N TYR A 180 -19.74 -20.99 12.17
CA TYR A 180 -18.50 -20.68 12.89
C TYR A 180 -17.40 -20.29 11.90
N CYS A 181 -16.59 -19.30 12.25
CA CYS A 181 -15.46 -18.85 11.43
C CYS A 181 -14.21 -18.66 12.28
N THR A 182 -13.08 -19.16 11.79
CA THR A 182 -11.75 -18.80 12.31
C THR A 182 -11.58 -17.28 12.36
N PRO A 183 -10.86 -16.71 13.36
CA PRO A 183 -10.74 -15.26 13.57
C PRO A 183 -9.88 -14.53 12.52
N ASP A 184 -9.82 -15.01 11.27
CA ASP A 184 -9.19 -14.30 10.15
C ASP A 184 -10.12 -13.16 9.66
N PRO A 185 -9.70 -11.87 9.72
CA PRO A 185 -10.56 -10.73 9.38
C PRO A 185 -11.14 -10.79 7.96
N VAL A 186 -10.35 -11.24 6.98
CA VAL A 186 -10.78 -11.34 5.57
C VAL A 186 -11.86 -12.41 5.40
N LEU A 187 -11.67 -13.58 6.00
CA LEU A 187 -12.66 -14.66 6.00
C LEU A 187 -13.94 -14.23 6.72
N VAL A 188 -13.82 -13.69 7.94
CA VAL A 188 -14.97 -13.25 8.75
C VAL A 188 -15.81 -12.21 8.00
N GLY A 189 -15.16 -11.19 7.42
CA GLY A 189 -15.85 -10.16 6.64
C GLY A 189 -16.56 -10.72 5.40
N THR A 190 -15.94 -11.69 4.73
CA THR A 190 -16.53 -12.33 3.55
C THR A 190 -17.73 -13.20 3.93
N ILE A 191 -17.61 -14.05 4.97
CA ILE A 191 -18.69 -14.93 5.40
C ILE A 191 -19.87 -14.15 5.98
N LYS A 192 -19.65 -13.06 6.73
CA LYS A 192 -20.73 -12.17 7.18
C LYS A 192 -21.51 -11.59 6.00
N ARG A 193 -20.80 -11.14 4.96
CA ARG A 193 -21.43 -10.62 3.73
C ARG A 193 -22.20 -11.72 2.99
N THR A 194 -21.64 -12.92 2.86
CA THR A 194 -22.34 -14.06 2.25
C THR A 194 -23.58 -14.46 3.03
N ALA A 195 -23.49 -14.53 4.36
CA ALA A 195 -24.63 -14.85 5.23
C ALA A 195 -25.77 -13.84 5.03
N LEU A 196 -25.44 -12.54 4.96
CA LEU A 196 -26.41 -11.48 4.67
C LEU A 196 -27.06 -11.64 3.28
N GLN A 197 -26.31 -12.03 2.25
CA GLN A 197 -26.85 -12.27 0.90
C GLN A 197 -27.87 -13.41 0.84
N ILE A 198 -27.70 -14.44 1.67
CA ILE A 198 -28.63 -15.58 1.77
C ILE A 198 -29.84 -15.24 2.68
N GLY A 199 -29.82 -14.08 3.35
CA GLY A 199 -30.88 -13.64 4.27
C GLY A 199 -30.67 -14.07 5.72
N MET A 200 -29.50 -14.61 6.06
CA MET A 200 -29.13 -14.90 7.45
C MET A 200 -28.72 -13.60 8.15
N ASN A 201 -29.06 -13.47 9.44
CA ASN A 201 -28.59 -12.36 10.26
C ASN A 201 -27.09 -12.53 10.59
N GLU A 202 -26.32 -11.43 10.64
CA GLU A 202 -24.91 -11.45 11.09
C GLU A 202 -24.72 -12.13 12.45
N LYS A 203 -25.72 -12.09 13.33
CA LYS A 203 -25.70 -12.80 14.63
C LYS A 203 -25.59 -14.33 14.51
N CYS A 204 -25.89 -14.89 13.34
CA CYS A 204 -25.74 -16.32 13.09
C CYS A 204 -24.28 -16.70 12.83
N VAL A 205 -23.42 -15.73 12.52
CA VAL A 205 -21.99 -15.94 12.29
C VAL A 205 -21.23 -15.68 13.59
N GLN A 206 -20.78 -16.74 14.24
CA GLN A 206 -19.93 -16.68 15.43
C GLN A 206 -18.46 -16.80 15.06
N ILE A 207 -17.65 -15.89 15.61
CA ILE A 207 -16.20 -15.89 15.44
C ILE A 207 -15.61 -16.78 16.54
N ILE A 208 -14.73 -17.69 16.15
CA ILE A 208 -14.01 -18.57 17.08
C ILE A 208 -12.96 -17.72 17.81
N PRO A 209 -12.85 -17.80 19.15
CA PRO A 209 -11.79 -17.11 19.87
C PRO A 209 -10.40 -17.51 19.35
N SER A 210 -9.48 -16.55 19.25
CA SER A 210 -8.09 -16.83 18.89
C SER A 210 -7.28 -17.28 20.11
N LEU A 211 -6.26 -18.10 19.87
CA LEU A 211 -5.26 -18.43 20.88
C LEU A 211 -4.54 -17.13 21.30
N SER A 212 -4.28 -16.93 22.59
CA SER A 212 -3.53 -15.77 23.11
C SER A 212 -2.01 -15.87 22.83
N ASN A 213 -1.63 -16.23 21.60
CA ASN A 213 -0.25 -16.32 21.16
C ASN A 213 0.07 -15.19 20.17
N VAL A 214 1.05 -14.38 20.52
CA VAL A 214 1.58 -13.26 19.71
C VAL A 214 2.10 -13.74 18.36
N LEU A 215 2.62 -14.97 18.28
CA LEU A 215 3.11 -15.54 17.03
C LEU A 215 1.99 -16.00 16.09
N CYS A 216 0.81 -16.34 16.61
CA CYS A 216 -0.28 -16.90 15.83
C CYS A 216 -1.60 -16.16 16.11
N PRO A 217 -1.71 -14.87 15.76
CA PRO A 217 -2.78 -13.98 16.23
C PRO A 217 -4.19 -14.41 15.82
N TYR A 218 -4.29 -15.20 14.74
CA TYR A 218 -5.56 -15.64 14.15
C TYR A 218 -5.79 -17.16 14.23
N LYS A 219 -4.97 -17.90 14.99
CA LYS A 219 -5.17 -19.34 15.16
C LYS A 219 -6.37 -19.61 16.05
N ALA A 220 -7.32 -20.41 15.57
CA ALA A 220 -8.53 -20.74 16.32
C ALA A 220 -8.23 -21.56 17.60
N ASP A 221 -8.83 -21.18 18.73
CA ASP A 221 -8.82 -21.97 19.97
C ASP A 221 -9.91 -23.06 19.92
N LEU A 222 -9.48 -24.31 19.76
CA LEU A 222 -10.37 -25.46 19.64
C LEU A 222 -11.08 -25.81 20.95
N GLY A 223 -10.45 -25.56 22.11
CA GLY A 223 -11.07 -25.82 23.40
C GLY A 223 -12.21 -24.83 23.68
N ALA A 224 -11.99 -23.57 23.32
CA ALA A 224 -13.04 -22.56 23.34
C ALA A 224 -14.18 -22.90 22.36
N LEU A 225 -13.84 -23.35 21.14
CA LEU A 225 -14.82 -23.77 20.14
C LEU A 225 -15.72 -24.91 20.64
N GLU A 226 -15.15 -25.97 21.24
CA GLU A 226 -15.93 -27.09 21.76
C GLU A 226 -16.91 -26.64 22.85
N THR A 227 -16.48 -25.71 23.71
CA THR A 227 -17.33 -25.11 24.75
C THR A 227 -18.48 -24.32 24.15
N ILE A 228 -18.21 -23.51 23.11
CA ILE A 228 -19.22 -22.73 22.39
C ILE A 228 -20.23 -23.66 21.72
N ILE A 229 -19.77 -24.67 20.97
CA ILE A 229 -20.64 -25.64 20.30
C ILE A 229 -21.54 -26.35 21.31
N THR A 230 -20.98 -26.79 22.45
CA THR A 230 -21.75 -27.49 23.48
C THR A 230 -22.85 -26.59 24.06
N ASN A 231 -22.52 -25.35 24.43
CA ASN A 231 -23.49 -24.37 24.90
C ASN A 231 -24.55 -24.03 23.84
N ASP A 232 -24.17 -23.94 22.56
CA ASP A 232 -25.12 -23.66 21.49
C ASP A 232 -26.12 -24.79 21.29
N VAL A 233 -25.65 -26.04 21.35
CA VAL A 233 -26.48 -27.25 21.29
C VAL A 233 -27.42 -27.33 22.51
N GLU A 234 -26.92 -27.01 23.71
CA GLU A 234 -27.74 -26.93 24.94
C GLU A 234 -28.84 -25.88 24.85
N ASN A 235 -28.57 -24.75 24.18
CA ASN A 235 -29.54 -23.70 23.91
C ASN A 235 -30.45 -23.99 22.70
N HIS A 236 -30.51 -25.24 22.23
CA HIS A 236 -31.30 -25.69 21.07
C HIS A 236 -30.96 -25.02 19.73
N ARG A 237 -29.80 -24.37 19.63
CA ARG A 237 -29.32 -23.83 18.35
C ARG A 237 -28.67 -24.96 17.54
N LYS A 238 -28.63 -24.79 16.22
CA LYS A 238 -28.12 -25.79 15.28
C LYS A 238 -26.80 -25.34 14.65
N PRO A 239 -25.66 -25.87 15.11
CA PRO A 239 -24.37 -25.77 14.41
C PRO A 239 -24.48 -26.26 12.95
N LEU A 240 -24.14 -25.41 11.98
CA LEU A 240 -24.20 -25.76 10.54
C LEU A 240 -22.83 -26.13 9.98
N ILE A 241 -21.90 -25.19 10.06
CA ILE A 241 -20.64 -25.24 9.32
C ILE A 241 -19.55 -24.48 10.07
N VAL A 242 -18.32 -24.98 9.97
CA VAL A 242 -17.09 -24.31 10.38
C VAL A 242 -16.30 -23.95 9.13
N PHE A 243 -16.02 -22.66 8.96
CA PHE A 243 -15.07 -22.12 7.97
C PHE A 243 -13.70 -21.99 8.62
N ALA A 244 -12.75 -22.81 8.18
CA ALA A 244 -11.39 -22.87 8.72
C ALA A 244 -10.34 -22.55 7.65
N ARG A 245 -9.18 -22.06 8.09
CA ARG A 245 -8.08 -21.62 7.23
C ARG A 245 -6.99 -22.67 7.10
N ALA A 246 -6.63 -22.98 5.86
CA ALA A 246 -5.48 -23.81 5.50
C ALA A 246 -4.44 -22.97 4.76
N GLY A 247 -3.80 -22.04 5.47
CA GLY A 247 -2.91 -21.02 4.91
C GLY A 247 -3.68 -19.77 4.51
N ALA A 248 -3.92 -18.85 5.45
CA ALA A 248 -4.58 -17.58 5.15
C ALA A 248 -3.76 -16.75 4.15
N HIS A 249 -4.43 -16.10 3.20
CA HIS A 249 -3.76 -15.45 2.07
C HIS A 249 -2.75 -14.37 2.49
N VAL A 250 -3.12 -13.57 3.49
CA VAL A 250 -2.29 -12.45 3.97
C VAL A 250 -1.31 -12.90 5.06
N THR A 251 -1.74 -13.77 5.97
CA THR A 251 -0.96 -14.08 7.19
C THR A 251 -0.28 -15.44 7.17
N GLY A 252 -0.54 -16.27 6.16
CA GLY A 252 -0.07 -17.65 6.10
C GLY A 252 -0.64 -18.57 7.18
N GLN A 253 -1.51 -18.07 8.07
CA GLN A 253 -1.98 -18.81 9.24
C GLN A 253 -2.74 -20.08 8.83
N MET A 254 -2.37 -21.18 9.45
CA MET A 254 -3.05 -22.46 9.32
C MET A 254 -3.67 -22.89 10.64
N ASP A 255 -4.92 -23.33 10.59
CA ASP A 255 -5.62 -23.95 11.71
C ASP A 255 -5.24 -25.42 11.87
N ASP A 256 -5.53 -26.00 13.04
CA ASP A 256 -5.31 -27.42 13.29
C ASP A 256 -6.43 -28.25 12.64
N ILE A 257 -6.22 -28.58 11.35
CA ILE A 257 -7.20 -29.28 10.50
C ILE A 257 -7.57 -30.65 11.07
N VAL A 258 -6.62 -31.38 11.67
CA VAL A 258 -6.86 -32.73 12.16
C VAL A 258 -7.84 -32.70 13.33
N ASN A 259 -7.53 -31.88 14.34
CA ASN A 259 -8.38 -31.75 15.52
C ASN A 259 -9.73 -31.07 15.19
N LEU A 260 -9.75 -30.11 14.26
CA LEU A 260 -11.00 -29.53 13.75
C LEU A 260 -11.89 -30.56 13.06
N LYS A 261 -11.31 -31.45 12.24
CA LYS A 261 -12.10 -32.48 11.54
C LYS A 261 -12.68 -33.48 12.52
N GLU A 262 -11.95 -33.87 13.56
CA GLU A 262 -12.46 -34.74 14.62
C GLU A 262 -13.62 -34.07 15.36
N LEU A 263 -13.45 -32.81 15.78
CA LEU A 263 -14.48 -32.05 16.48
C LEU A 263 -15.76 -31.87 15.62
N CYS A 264 -15.59 -31.48 14.35
CA CYS A 264 -16.72 -31.34 13.44
C CYS A 264 -17.46 -32.67 13.21
N SER A 265 -16.70 -33.77 13.12
CA SER A 265 -17.29 -35.11 12.95
C SER A 265 -18.07 -35.55 14.19
N LYS A 266 -17.57 -35.25 15.40
CA LYS A 266 -18.23 -35.54 16.69
C LYS A 266 -19.59 -34.86 16.81
N HIS A 267 -19.70 -33.61 16.35
CA HIS A 267 -20.93 -32.81 16.44
C HIS A 267 -21.76 -32.78 15.15
N ASN A 268 -21.36 -33.55 14.12
CA ASN A 268 -21.99 -33.59 12.79
C ASN A 268 -22.10 -32.19 12.13
N ILE A 269 -21.04 -31.40 12.24
CA ILE A 269 -20.90 -30.06 11.65
C ILE A 269 -20.15 -30.18 10.32
N TRP A 270 -20.55 -29.40 9.32
CA TRP A 270 -19.81 -29.34 8.06
C TRP A 270 -18.47 -28.63 8.24
N LEU A 271 -17.35 -29.21 7.78
CA LEU A 271 -16.06 -28.52 7.74
C LEU A 271 -15.75 -28.02 6.32
N HIS A 272 -15.48 -26.72 6.18
CA HIS A 272 -15.01 -26.12 4.95
C HIS A 272 -13.62 -25.51 5.12
N LEU A 273 -12.70 -25.83 4.21
CA LEU A 273 -11.33 -25.30 4.21
C LEU A 273 -11.10 -24.31 3.07
N SER A 274 -10.45 -23.20 3.36
CA SER A 274 -9.94 -22.28 2.33
C SER A 274 -8.56 -21.73 2.71
N GLY A 275 -7.69 -21.55 1.71
CA GLY A 275 -6.35 -21.03 1.92
C GLY A 275 -5.34 -21.51 0.89
N ASP A 276 -4.18 -20.87 0.86
CA ASP A 276 -3.16 -21.04 -0.15
C ASP A 276 -2.28 -22.27 0.08
N ASN A 277 -2.15 -22.75 1.33
CA ASN A 277 -1.43 -24.00 1.60
C ASN A 277 -2.13 -25.20 0.93
N LEU A 278 -3.44 -25.12 0.63
CA LEU A 278 -4.15 -26.15 -0.14
C LEU A 278 -3.53 -26.42 -1.51
N SER A 279 -2.81 -25.45 -2.09
CA SER A 279 -2.04 -25.66 -3.32
C SER A 279 -0.97 -26.76 -3.16
N GLY A 280 -0.42 -26.93 -1.96
CA GLY A 280 0.54 -27.97 -1.61
C GLY A 280 0.03 -29.40 -1.82
N LEU A 281 -1.30 -29.60 -1.87
CA LEU A 281 -1.88 -30.90 -2.24
C LEU A 281 -1.47 -31.35 -3.65
N ALA A 282 -1.25 -30.40 -4.57
CA ALA A 282 -0.79 -30.71 -5.92
C ALA A 282 0.60 -31.38 -5.94
N LEU A 283 1.42 -31.16 -4.91
CA LEU A 283 2.79 -31.66 -4.80
C LEU A 283 2.87 -33.12 -4.32
N THR A 284 1.75 -33.69 -3.88
CA THR A 284 1.72 -34.97 -3.13
C THR A 284 1.44 -36.22 -3.98
N THR A 285 1.64 -36.14 -5.30
CA THR A 285 1.00 -36.97 -6.34
C THR A 285 1.19 -38.49 -6.24
N PHE A 286 1.92 -39.04 -5.25
CA PHE A 286 2.20 -40.47 -5.10
C PHE A 286 2.11 -41.04 -3.67
N LYS A 287 1.66 -40.26 -2.67
CA LYS A 287 1.59 -40.76 -1.28
C LYS A 287 0.20 -41.32 -0.96
N THR A 288 0.13 -42.63 -0.78
CA THR A 288 -1.08 -43.42 -0.66
C THR A 288 -1.83 -43.22 0.66
N LYS A 289 -2.97 -42.52 0.60
CA LYS A 289 -4.30 -42.82 1.19
C LYS A 289 -5.09 -41.50 1.07
N SER A 290 -6.20 -41.48 0.33
CA SER A 290 -7.05 -40.28 0.25
C SER A 290 -7.52 -39.90 1.66
N THR A 291 -6.99 -38.83 2.22
CA THR A 291 -7.49 -38.29 3.48
C THR A 291 -8.57 -37.28 3.16
N ASN A 292 -9.81 -37.53 3.61
CA ASN A 292 -10.87 -36.53 3.56
C ASN A 292 -10.58 -35.45 4.62
N LEU A 293 -9.77 -34.45 4.25
CA LEU A 293 -9.39 -33.33 5.11
C LEU A 293 -10.61 -32.54 5.59
N ALA A 294 -11.61 -32.38 4.72
CA ALA A 294 -12.82 -31.63 4.98
C ALA A 294 -13.97 -32.10 4.07
N ASP A 295 -15.18 -31.60 4.34
CA ASP A 295 -16.38 -31.92 3.55
C ASP A 295 -16.46 -31.07 2.27
N SER A 296 -15.88 -29.87 2.29
CA SER A 296 -15.61 -29.07 1.10
C SER A 296 -14.34 -28.22 1.23
N MET A 297 -13.80 -27.78 0.10
CA MET A 297 -12.65 -26.88 0.03
C MET A 297 -12.78 -25.86 -1.10
N THR A 298 -12.27 -24.65 -0.88
CA THR A 298 -12.20 -23.60 -1.91
C THR A 298 -10.76 -23.38 -2.34
N LEU A 299 -10.52 -23.48 -3.64
CA LEU A 299 -9.23 -23.40 -4.31
C LEU A 299 -9.18 -22.14 -5.19
N THR A 300 -8.05 -21.44 -5.16
CA THR A 300 -7.83 -20.16 -5.85
C THR A 300 -6.67 -20.27 -6.86
N PRO A 301 -6.83 -21.05 -7.95
CA PRO A 301 -5.76 -21.27 -8.92
C PRO A 301 -5.31 -19.98 -9.64
N SER A 302 -6.16 -18.95 -9.71
CA SER A 302 -5.78 -17.62 -10.21
C SER A 302 -4.63 -17.03 -9.40
N ILE A 303 -4.72 -17.11 -8.08
CA ILE A 303 -3.70 -16.64 -7.14
C ILE A 303 -2.49 -17.58 -7.22
N TRP A 304 -2.72 -18.89 -7.19
CA TRP A 304 -1.61 -19.86 -7.08
C TRP A 304 -0.68 -19.89 -8.28
N LEU A 305 -1.23 -19.73 -9.48
CA LEU A 305 -0.50 -19.79 -10.74
C LEU A 305 -0.21 -18.41 -11.32
N ASN A 306 -0.68 -17.36 -10.64
CA ASN A 306 -0.73 -15.98 -11.10
C ASN A 306 -1.25 -15.89 -12.55
N ILE A 307 -2.48 -16.39 -12.75
CA ILE A 307 -3.19 -16.32 -14.03
C ILE A 307 -4.47 -15.52 -13.80
N SER A 308 -4.55 -14.39 -14.50
CA SER A 308 -5.67 -13.47 -14.44
C SER A 308 -6.97 -14.14 -14.89
N ALA A 309 -8.06 -13.68 -14.30
CA ALA A 309 -9.43 -14.11 -14.61
C ALA A 309 -9.75 -15.60 -14.39
N LEU A 310 -8.86 -16.47 -13.88
CA LEU A 310 -9.27 -17.84 -13.60
C LEU A 310 -10.36 -17.91 -12.50
N PRO A 311 -11.38 -18.77 -12.67
CA PRO A 311 -12.45 -18.90 -11.71
C PRO A 311 -11.96 -19.59 -10.42
N VAL A 312 -12.62 -19.25 -9.31
CA VAL A 312 -12.48 -19.93 -8.03
C VAL A 312 -13.16 -21.29 -8.12
N ILE A 313 -12.49 -22.33 -7.61
CA ILE A 313 -12.99 -23.70 -7.66
C ILE A 313 -13.41 -24.12 -6.26
N THR A 314 -14.63 -24.64 -6.11
CA THR A 314 -15.10 -25.23 -4.85
C THR A 314 -15.28 -26.71 -5.03
N LEU A 315 -14.52 -27.53 -4.30
CA LEU A 315 -14.70 -28.98 -4.26
C LEU A 315 -15.58 -29.38 -3.08
N PHE A 316 -16.44 -30.35 -3.30
CA PHE A 316 -17.32 -30.90 -2.28
C PHE A 316 -17.65 -32.37 -2.60
N ASP A 317 -18.21 -33.08 -1.64
CA ASP A 317 -18.61 -34.47 -1.85
C ASP A 317 -19.82 -34.60 -2.79
N LYS A 318 -19.65 -35.37 -3.86
CA LYS A 318 -20.64 -35.59 -4.93
C LYS A 318 -21.95 -36.21 -4.43
N GLN A 319 -21.98 -36.83 -3.25
CA GLN A 319 -23.23 -37.32 -2.66
C GLN A 319 -24.31 -36.22 -2.53
N TYR A 320 -23.90 -34.95 -2.53
CA TYR A 320 -24.80 -33.79 -2.43
C TYR A 320 -25.14 -33.12 -3.78
N THR A 321 -24.70 -33.67 -4.92
CA THR A 321 -24.89 -33.09 -6.27
C THR A 321 -26.31 -33.21 -6.84
N SER A 322 -27.17 -34.04 -6.25
CA SER A 322 -28.54 -34.30 -6.74
C SER A 322 -29.51 -33.11 -6.61
N THR A 323 -29.05 -31.94 -6.19
CA THR A 323 -29.85 -30.73 -6.00
C THR A 323 -30.02 -29.98 -7.32
N GLU A 324 -31.27 -29.84 -7.80
CA GLU A 324 -31.62 -29.09 -9.02
C GLU A 324 -31.10 -27.64 -9.02
N ILE A 325 -30.82 -27.08 -7.84
CA ILE A 325 -30.23 -25.76 -7.59
C ILE A 325 -28.84 -25.59 -8.25
N LEU A 326 -28.15 -26.69 -8.58
CA LEU A 326 -26.76 -26.69 -9.05
C LEU A 326 -26.58 -26.78 -10.57
N ASN A 327 -27.64 -27.12 -11.32
CA ASN A 327 -27.58 -27.50 -12.73
C ASN A 327 -27.80 -26.34 -13.71
N ILE A 328 -27.25 -25.15 -13.44
CA ILE A 328 -27.19 -24.12 -14.48
C ILE A 328 -26.02 -24.45 -15.39
N TYR A 329 -26.32 -25.02 -16.57
CA TYR A 329 -25.38 -25.42 -17.64
C TYR A 329 -24.59 -24.25 -18.28
N LYS A 330 -24.34 -23.16 -17.56
CA LYS A 330 -23.48 -22.05 -18.00
C LYS A 330 -22.09 -22.29 -17.41
N SER A 331 -21.33 -23.11 -18.11
CA SER A 331 -20.09 -23.67 -17.56
C SER A 331 -18.98 -22.64 -17.50
N LYS A 332 -18.67 -22.14 -16.32
CA LYS A 332 -17.50 -21.25 -16.08
C LYS A 332 -16.18 -22.02 -15.99
N CYS A 333 -16.16 -23.33 -16.26
CA CYS A 333 -14.97 -24.16 -16.10
C CYS A 333 -14.04 -24.18 -17.33
N LEU A 334 -14.47 -23.62 -18.46
CA LEU A 334 -13.71 -23.64 -19.71
C LEU A 334 -12.34 -22.92 -19.58
N PRO A 335 -12.21 -21.76 -18.91
CA PRO A 335 -10.90 -21.13 -18.71
C PRO A 335 -9.91 -22.00 -17.92
N ILE A 336 -10.38 -22.77 -16.93
CA ILE A 336 -9.51 -23.73 -16.22
C ILE A 336 -9.10 -24.86 -17.17
N TRP A 337 -10.07 -25.40 -17.92
CA TRP A 337 -9.82 -26.50 -18.85
C TRP A 337 -8.75 -26.14 -19.88
N THR A 338 -8.85 -24.97 -20.51
CA THR A 338 -7.89 -24.49 -21.51
C THR A 338 -6.53 -24.16 -20.91
N CYS A 339 -6.48 -23.38 -19.81
CA CYS A 339 -5.22 -22.96 -19.21
C CYS A 339 -4.43 -24.14 -18.64
N PHE A 340 -5.10 -25.12 -18.02
CA PHE A 340 -4.41 -26.29 -17.45
C PHE A 340 -3.89 -27.22 -18.55
N GLN A 341 -4.56 -27.29 -19.70
CA GLN A 341 -4.04 -28.01 -20.86
C GLN A 341 -2.84 -27.29 -21.49
N ALA A 342 -2.90 -25.95 -21.60
CA ALA A 342 -1.81 -25.15 -22.14
C ALA A 342 -0.56 -25.22 -21.25
N LEU A 343 -0.74 -25.21 -19.93
CA LEU A 343 0.35 -25.30 -18.96
C LEU A 343 0.91 -26.73 -18.85
N GLY A 344 0.03 -27.73 -18.83
CA GLY A 344 0.40 -29.12 -18.52
C GLY A 344 0.59 -29.38 -17.03
N HIS A 345 0.53 -30.65 -16.65
CA HIS A 345 0.60 -31.09 -15.25
C HIS A 345 1.93 -30.72 -14.59
N ASP A 346 3.05 -31.05 -15.23
CA ASP A 346 4.37 -30.94 -14.60
C ASP A 346 4.77 -29.47 -14.38
N ALA A 347 4.44 -28.59 -15.33
CA ALA A 347 4.67 -27.15 -15.18
C ALA A 347 3.77 -26.53 -14.10
N LEU A 348 2.52 -27.01 -13.96
CA LEU A 348 1.62 -26.57 -12.90
C LEU A 348 2.21 -26.91 -11.52
N VAL A 349 2.61 -28.16 -11.33
CA VAL A 349 3.22 -28.64 -10.07
C VAL A 349 4.52 -27.88 -9.78
N LEU A 350 5.38 -27.69 -10.80
CA LEU A 350 6.63 -26.95 -10.67
C LEU A 350 6.40 -25.50 -10.24
N ARG A 351 5.43 -24.79 -10.83
CA ARG A 351 5.12 -23.40 -10.44
C ARG A 351 4.67 -23.31 -8.99
N ILE A 352 3.80 -24.22 -8.54
CA ILE A 352 3.36 -24.24 -7.13
C ILE A 352 4.56 -24.54 -6.21
N GLN A 353 5.39 -25.52 -6.55
CA GLN A 353 6.58 -25.87 -5.77
C GLN A 353 7.53 -24.67 -5.62
N GLN A 354 7.79 -23.95 -6.72
CA GLN A 354 8.64 -22.76 -6.71
C GLN A 354 8.11 -21.67 -5.77
N LYS A 355 6.78 -21.47 -5.67
CA LYS A 355 6.21 -20.49 -4.74
C LYS A 355 6.52 -20.82 -3.27
N PHE A 356 6.42 -22.10 -2.90
CA PHE A 356 6.81 -22.54 -1.56
C PHE A 356 8.33 -22.45 -1.33
N GLU A 357 9.14 -22.78 -2.33
CA GLU A 357 10.60 -22.67 -2.24
C GLU A 357 11.05 -21.21 -2.03
N ILE A 358 10.42 -20.27 -2.74
CA ILE A 358 10.66 -18.83 -2.56
C ILE A 358 10.32 -18.40 -1.13
N CYS A 359 9.16 -18.80 -0.61
CA CYS A 359 8.76 -18.47 0.76
C CYS A 359 9.79 -18.98 1.78
N GLN A 360 10.26 -20.21 1.59
CA GLN A 360 11.24 -20.82 2.47
C GLN A 360 12.61 -20.14 2.42
N ARG A 361 13.08 -19.74 1.22
CA ARG A 361 14.34 -19.01 1.08
C ARG A 361 14.30 -17.66 1.83
N ILE A 362 13.20 -16.91 1.69
CA ILE A 362 13.02 -15.65 2.43
C ILE A 362 12.99 -15.93 3.93
N HIS A 363 12.31 -16.99 4.35
CA HIS A 363 12.28 -17.40 5.76
C HIS A 363 13.70 -17.66 6.32
N SER A 364 14.52 -18.45 5.64
CA SER A 364 15.93 -18.69 6.04
C SER A 364 16.75 -17.40 6.10
N LEU A 365 16.53 -16.49 5.14
CA LEU A 365 17.23 -15.21 5.09
C LEU A 365 16.88 -14.30 6.27
N VAL A 366 15.58 -14.19 6.59
CA VAL A 366 15.05 -13.37 7.69
C VAL A 366 15.44 -13.93 9.06
N LYS A 367 15.53 -15.26 9.18
CA LYS A 367 15.93 -15.93 10.43
C LYS A 367 17.33 -15.53 10.92
N ARG A 368 18.18 -14.95 10.06
CA ARG A 368 19.50 -14.42 10.42
C ARG A 368 19.44 -13.17 11.31
N TYR A 369 18.30 -12.49 11.39
CA TYR A 369 18.17 -11.23 12.13
C TYR A 369 17.34 -11.39 13.40
N ASP A 370 18.00 -11.26 14.56
CA ASP A 370 17.33 -11.35 15.88
C ASP A 370 16.32 -10.21 16.14
N CYS A 371 16.42 -9.11 15.40
CA CYS A 371 15.53 -7.95 15.52
C CYS A 371 14.21 -8.09 14.74
N LEU A 372 14.06 -9.15 13.96
CA LEU A 372 12.85 -9.45 13.21
C LEU A 372 12.09 -10.59 13.87
N ARG A 373 10.85 -10.33 14.25
CA ARG A 373 9.89 -11.36 14.68
C ARG A 373 9.21 -11.94 13.44
N ILE A 374 9.30 -13.25 13.28
CA ILE A 374 8.54 -14.01 12.28
C ILE A 374 7.22 -14.48 12.92
N LEU A 375 6.09 -14.19 12.28
CA LEU A 375 4.79 -14.72 12.72
C LEU A 375 4.47 -16.04 12.03
N CYS A 376 3.60 -16.83 12.66
CA CYS A 376 3.13 -18.13 12.20
C CYS A 376 4.28 -19.12 11.94
N GLU A 377 5.40 -19.01 12.67
CA GLU A 377 6.52 -19.94 12.55
C GLU A 377 6.03 -21.36 12.90
N THR A 378 6.26 -22.29 11.98
CA THR A 378 5.91 -23.69 12.15
C THR A 378 6.91 -24.26 13.14
N ASN A 379 6.42 -24.56 14.35
CA ASN A 379 7.22 -25.00 15.49
C ASN A 379 8.25 -26.06 15.10
N ASP A 380 9.52 -25.64 15.04
CA ASP A 380 10.66 -26.48 15.34
C ASP A 380 11.68 -25.67 16.17
N GLN A 381 11.19 -25.09 17.27
CA GLN A 381 12.02 -24.43 18.28
C GLN A 381 12.95 -25.40 19.04
N ASN A 382 12.87 -26.70 18.77
CA ASN A 382 13.67 -27.75 19.42
C ASN A 382 14.56 -28.55 18.47
N SER A 383 14.63 -28.21 17.19
CA SER A 383 15.46 -28.92 16.25
C SER A 383 16.62 -28.01 15.81
N GLU A 384 17.79 -28.25 16.39
CA GLU A 384 19.09 -27.87 15.79
C GLU A 384 19.33 -28.59 14.44
N SER A 385 18.29 -29.16 13.81
CA SER A 385 18.39 -29.94 12.59
C SER A 385 18.20 -29.03 11.39
N ASN A 386 19.25 -28.96 10.56
CA ASN A 386 19.28 -28.60 9.14
C ASN A 386 17.96 -28.10 8.54
N GLU A 387 17.97 -26.88 7.99
CA GLU A 387 16.89 -26.32 7.19
C GLU A 387 16.47 -27.33 6.09
N GLU A 388 15.37 -28.06 6.30
CA GLU A 388 14.86 -29.06 5.36
C GLU A 388 14.30 -28.33 4.13
N THR A 389 14.84 -28.53 2.93
CA THR A 389 14.30 -27.93 1.70
C THR A 389 12.85 -28.38 1.42
N VAL A 390 12.05 -27.61 0.67
CA VAL A 390 10.69 -28.00 0.26
C VAL A 390 10.66 -29.41 -0.36
N ALA A 391 11.66 -29.76 -1.16
CA ALA A 391 11.80 -31.10 -1.73
C ALA A 391 11.97 -32.19 -0.65
N GLU A 392 12.73 -31.92 0.41
CA GLU A 392 12.89 -32.82 1.56
C GLU A 392 11.60 -32.90 2.39
N ILE A 393 10.89 -31.79 2.60
CA ILE A 393 9.59 -31.79 3.29
C ILE A 393 8.60 -32.66 2.50
N ILE A 394 8.51 -32.47 1.18
CA ILE A 394 7.67 -33.28 0.30
C ILE A 394 8.09 -34.75 0.33
N ALA A 395 9.38 -35.06 0.41
CA ALA A 395 9.89 -36.44 0.46
C ALA A 395 9.64 -37.12 1.81
N ASN A 396 9.89 -36.42 2.92
CA ASN A 396 9.92 -36.97 4.27
C ASN A 396 8.52 -37.08 4.90
N ARG A 397 7.57 -36.22 4.54
CA ARG A 397 6.24 -36.19 5.19
C ARG A 397 5.22 -37.08 4.48
N GLU A 398 4.82 -38.17 5.13
CA GLU A 398 3.79 -39.08 4.58
C GLU A 398 2.35 -38.60 4.82
N ASN A 399 2.12 -37.83 5.89
CA ASN A 399 0.80 -37.32 6.25
C ASN A 399 0.52 -35.96 5.60
N ILE A 400 -0.61 -35.86 4.90
CA ILE A 400 -1.03 -34.62 4.21
C ILE A 400 -1.18 -33.42 5.16
N PRO A 401 -1.87 -33.52 6.32
CA PRO A 401 -2.01 -32.38 7.23
C PRO A 401 -0.68 -31.85 7.76
N ASP A 402 0.26 -32.75 8.03
CA ASP A 402 1.61 -32.41 8.52
C ASP A 402 2.46 -31.76 7.42
N LEU A 403 2.36 -32.26 6.18
CA LEU A 403 2.96 -31.58 5.04
C LEU A 403 2.41 -30.16 4.88
N LEU A 404 1.09 -29.99 4.88
CA LEU A 404 0.47 -28.67 4.71
C LEU A 404 0.84 -27.71 5.84
N HIS A 405 1.03 -28.23 7.06
CA HIS A 405 1.47 -27.43 8.20
C HIS A 405 2.91 -26.94 8.03
N ASN A 406 3.80 -27.74 7.44
CA ASN A 406 5.20 -27.36 7.24
C ASN A 406 5.46 -26.55 5.96
N LEU A 407 4.47 -26.45 5.07
CA LEU A 407 4.53 -25.60 3.88
C LEU A 407 3.98 -24.21 4.21
N SER A 408 4.84 -23.20 4.28
CA SER A 408 4.42 -21.80 4.48
C SER A 408 4.11 -21.14 3.13
N SER A 409 2.88 -20.65 2.94
CA SER A 409 2.50 -19.92 1.73
C SER A 409 2.85 -18.44 1.77
N CYS A 410 2.97 -17.87 2.97
CA CYS A 410 3.23 -16.45 3.22
C CYS A 410 4.12 -16.34 4.46
N LEU A 411 5.03 -15.36 4.45
CA LEU A 411 5.89 -15.02 5.58
C LEU A 411 5.53 -13.64 6.09
N VAL A 412 5.30 -13.51 7.39
CA VAL A 412 5.01 -12.21 8.00
C VAL A 412 6.14 -11.84 8.96
N ILE A 413 6.71 -10.66 8.76
CA ILE A 413 7.80 -10.14 9.57
C ILE A 413 7.41 -8.85 10.28
N GLN A 414 7.98 -8.65 11.45
CA GLN A 414 7.84 -7.41 12.22
C GLN A 414 9.18 -7.06 12.86
N PHE A 415 9.68 -5.87 12.61
CA PHE A 415 10.78 -5.27 13.36
C PHE A 415 10.32 -4.94 14.77
N VAL A 416 11.01 -5.50 15.77
CA VAL A 416 10.60 -5.46 17.17
C VAL A 416 11.73 -4.97 18.08
N PRO A 417 11.40 -4.33 19.21
CA PRO A 417 12.38 -4.11 20.27
C PRO A 417 12.90 -5.43 20.83
N LYS A 418 14.13 -5.42 21.35
CA LYS A 418 14.72 -6.56 22.07
C LYS A 418 13.75 -7.05 23.17
N ASP A 419 13.50 -8.35 23.20
CA ASP A 419 12.64 -9.05 24.17
C ASP A 419 11.16 -8.63 24.22
N CYS A 420 10.65 -7.96 23.18
CA CYS A 420 9.22 -7.68 23.10
C CYS A 420 8.44 -8.95 22.74
N ASN A 421 7.40 -9.30 23.50
CA ASN A 421 6.45 -10.39 23.23
C ASN A 421 5.00 -9.91 23.22
N GLN A 422 4.77 -8.63 22.95
CA GLN A 422 3.45 -8.00 22.95
C GLN A 422 3.31 -7.09 21.71
N ARG A 423 2.19 -6.37 21.63
CA ARG A 423 1.98 -5.32 20.62
C ARG A 423 3.13 -4.31 20.71
N VAL A 424 3.71 -3.97 19.56
CA VAL A 424 4.79 -2.99 19.50
C VAL A 424 4.27 -1.57 19.75
N SER A 425 5.16 -0.66 20.13
CA SER A 425 4.76 0.75 20.29
C SER A 425 4.50 1.40 18.92
N PRO A 426 3.71 2.50 18.87
CA PRO A 426 3.42 3.20 17.62
C PRO A 426 4.68 3.62 16.84
N TYR A 427 5.79 3.88 17.54
CA TYR A 427 7.09 4.16 16.93
C TYR A 427 7.59 2.99 16.06
N TYR A 428 7.52 1.76 16.56
CA TYR A 428 7.91 0.57 15.81
C TYR A 428 6.91 0.26 14.69
N ASP A 429 5.62 0.60 14.84
CA ASP A 429 4.66 0.54 13.73
C ASP A 429 5.10 1.42 12.56
N LYS A 430 5.62 2.62 12.84
CA LYS A 430 6.16 3.52 11.80
C LYS A 430 7.45 3.00 11.20
N LEU A 431 8.35 2.42 12.00
CA LEU A 431 9.57 1.78 11.48
C LEU A 431 9.25 0.60 10.56
N ASN A 432 8.26 -0.23 10.91
CA ASN A 432 7.77 -1.32 10.06
C ASN A 432 7.12 -0.80 8.77
N SER A 433 6.30 0.27 8.86
CA SER A 433 5.74 0.93 7.68
C SER A 433 6.83 1.49 6.76
N TRP A 434 7.89 2.08 7.32
CA TRP A 434 9.02 2.59 6.57
C TRP A 434 9.77 1.46 5.88
N LEU A 435 10.04 0.35 6.58
CA LEU A 435 10.70 -0.82 6.02
C LEU A 435 9.95 -1.37 4.81
N GLY A 436 8.64 -1.59 4.94
CA GLY A 436 7.83 -2.10 3.82
C GLY A 436 7.80 -1.15 2.62
N GLN A 437 7.64 0.16 2.85
CA GLN A 437 7.62 1.17 1.78
C GLN A 437 8.96 1.29 1.05
N VAL A 438 10.07 1.20 1.77
CA VAL A 438 11.40 1.32 1.15
C VAL A 438 11.73 0.05 0.35
N LEU A 439 11.42 -1.12 0.89
CA LEU A 439 11.60 -2.38 0.16
C LEU A 439 10.71 -2.43 -1.10
N GLU A 440 9.46 -1.97 -1.03
CA GLU A 440 8.55 -1.87 -2.19
C GLU A 440 9.11 -0.90 -3.26
N ARG A 441 9.71 0.22 -2.83
CA ARG A 441 10.29 1.21 -3.76
C ARG A 441 11.56 0.72 -4.45
N GLU A 442 12.44 0.05 -3.70
CA GLU A 442 13.72 -0.43 -4.24
C GLU A 442 13.57 -1.74 -5.01
N ILE A 443 12.56 -2.54 -4.68
CA ILE A 443 12.26 -3.81 -5.33
C ILE A 443 10.76 -3.87 -5.67
N PRO A 444 10.31 -3.16 -6.72
CA PRO A 444 8.90 -3.08 -7.08
C PRO A 444 8.26 -4.43 -7.45
N GLU A 445 9.07 -5.36 -7.94
CA GLU A 445 8.65 -6.71 -8.33
C GLU A 445 8.59 -7.68 -7.12
N SER A 446 8.91 -7.22 -5.90
CA SER A 446 8.89 -8.07 -4.72
C SER A 446 7.46 -8.38 -4.25
N PRO A 447 7.20 -9.58 -3.69
CA PRO A 447 5.90 -10.00 -3.14
C PRO A 447 5.50 -9.30 -1.84
N LEU A 448 5.72 -8.00 -1.72
CA LEU A 448 5.58 -7.27 -0.46
C LEU A 448 4.20 -6.63 -0.34
N GLU A 449 3.57 -6.86 0.81
CA GLU A 449 2.34 -6.17 1.20
C GLU A 449 2.50 -5.65 2.63
N LEU A 450 2.02 -4.42 2.87
CA LEU A 450 1.96 -3.82 4.20
C LEU A 450 0.59 -4.10 4.82
N CYS A 451 0.57 -4.71 5.99
CA CYS A 451 -0.66 -5.09 6.68
C CYS A 451 -0.68 -4.58 8.12
N GLU A 452 -1.87 -4.25 8.63
CA GLU A 452 -2.08 -3.91 10.03
C GLU A 452 -2.86 -5.03 10.74
N ILE A 453 -2.26 -5.58 11.79
CA ILE A 453 -2.85 -6.61 12.65
C ILE A 453 -3.28 -5.95 13.97
N GLU A 454 -4.58 -6.00 14.30
CA GLU A 454 -5.14 -5.34 15.50
C GLU A 454 -4.43 -5.71 16.82
N THR A 455 -3.87 -6.91 16.93
CA THR A 455 -3.18 -7.36 18.16
C THR A 455 -1.68 -7.04 18.18
N LEU A 456 -1.06 -6.75 17.03
CA LEU A 456 0.40 -6.65 16.89
C LEU A 456 0.90 -5.31 16.35
N GLY A 457 0.08 -4.61 15.56
CA GLY A 457 0.47 -3.39 14.86
C GLY A 457 0.77 -3.63 13.38
N VAL A 458 1.64 -2.79 12.81
CA VAL A 458 2.04 -2.85 11.40
C VAL A 458 3.06 -3.97 11.20
N VAL A 459 2.83 -4.77 10.17
CA VAL A 459 3.67 -5.90 9.76
C VAL A 459 3.92 -5.87 8.26
N VAL A 460 5.03 -6.48 7.84
CA VAL A 460 5.39 -6.64 6.43
C VAL A 460 5.14 -8.09 6.05
N THR A 461 4.28 -8.33 5.05
CA THR A 461 3.92 -9.67 4.58
C THR A 461 4.55 -9.95 3.23
N PHE A 462 5.24 -11.08 3.11
CA PHE A 462 5.78 -11.61 1.86
C PHE A 462 4.87 -12.73 1.37
N SER A 463 4.15 -12.48 0.27
CA SER A 463 3.26 -13.46 -0.36
C SER A 463 3.77 -13.85 -1.75
N PRO A 464 4.63 -14.88 -1.89
CA PRO A 464 5.19 -15.26 -3.20
C PRO A 464 4.13 -15.56 -4.27
N PHE A 465 2.92 -15.90 -3.86
CA PHE A 465 1.78 -16.15 -4.72
C PHE A 465 1.28 -14.91 -5.47
N THR A 466 1.62 -13.69 -5.04
CA THR A 466 1.27 -12.45 -5.75
C THR A 466 2.32 -12.03 -6.79
N VAL A 467 3.55 -12.57 -6.76
CA VAL A 467 4.61 -12.24 -7.74
C VAL A 467 4.26 -12.74 -9.15
N LEU A 468 4.44 -11.87 -10.15
CA LEU A 468 4.45 -12.21 -11.57
C LEU A 468 5.40 -13.37 -11.87
N ASN A 469 5.03 -14.22 -12.84
CA ASN A 469 5.74 -15.47 -13.15
C ASN A 469 7.16 -15.29 -13.73
N SER A 470 7.83 -14.14 -13.54
CA SER A 470 9.27 -14.04 -13.77
C SER A 470 9.97 -14.98 -12.80
N LEU A 471 10.78 -15.88 -13.34
CA LEU A 471 11.66 -16.73 -12.54
C LEU A 471 12.56 -15.79 -11.75
N VAL A 472 12.41 -15.73 -10.42
CA VAL A 472 13.31 -14.93 -9.58
C VAL A 472 14.72 -15.49 -9.77
N THR A 473 15.61 -14.66 -10.31
CA THR A 473 16.99 -15.07 -10.58
C THR A 473 17.81 -15.02 -9.29
N GLU A 474 18.96 -15.70 -9.26
CA GLU A 474 19.87 -15.61 -8.11
C GLU A 474 20.39 -14.17 -7.91
N ASP A 475 20.52 -13.40 -8.99
CA ASP A 475 20.93 -11.98 -8.94
C ASP A 475 19.85 -11.11 -8.27
N ASP A 476 18.57 -11.38 -8.52
CA ASP A 476 17.44 -10.71 -7.85
C ASP A 476 17.45 -11.01 -6.35
N TRP A 477 17.81 -12.24 -5.96
CA TRP A 477 17.94 -12.64 -4.56
C TRP A 477 19.12 -11.98 -3.85
N GLU A 478 20.27 -11.90 -4.51
CA GLU A 478 21.43 -11.21 -3.96
C GLU A 478 21.13 -9.73 -3.75
N THR A 479 20.46 -9.10 -4.72
CA THR A 479 19.97 -7.72 -4.61
C THR A 479 19.00 -7.56 -3.45
N PHE A 480 18.04 -8.47 -3.30
CA PHE A 480 17.09 -8.48 -2.17
C PHE A 480 17.78 -8.64 -0.82
N SER A 481 18.75 -9.57 -0.70
CA SER A 481 19.52 -9.75 0.54
C SER A 481 20.28 -8.49 0.92
N ILE A 482 21.02 -7.90 -0.03
CA ILE A 482 21.82 -6.71 0.19
C ILE A 482 20.92 -5.53 0.61
N CYS A 483 19.78 -5.36 -0.07
CA CYS A 483 18.80 -4.34 0.28
C CYS A 483 18.27 -4.55 1.71
N LEU A 484 17.86 -5.76 2.08
CA LEU A 484 17.37 -6.04 3.42
C LEU A 484 18.45 -5.81 4.48
N ASP A 485 19.68 -6.29 4.25
CA ASP A 485 20.84 -6.07 5.14
C ASP A 485 21.04 -4.58 5.44
N GLN A 486 21.11 -3.75 4.39
CA GLN A 486 21.29 -2.30 4.52
C GLN A 486 20.17 -1.63 5.32
N HIS A 487 18.91 -1.99 5.05
CA HIS A 487 17.76 -1.36 5.71
C HIS A 487 17.60 -1.80 7.17
N ILE A 488 17.96 -3.04 7.49
CA ILE A 488 18.00 -3.52 8.88
C ILE A 488 19.12 -2.82 9.66
N GLU A 489 20.30 -2.61 9.07
CA GLU A 489 21.37 -1.83 9.69
C GLU A 489 20.94 -0.39 10.00
N ILE A 490 20.23 0.26 9.07
CA ILE A 490 19.67 1.61 9.27
C ILE A 490 18.65 1.63 10.42
N LEU A 491 17.78 0.63 10.49
CA LEU A 491 16.79 0.51 11.57
C LEU A 491 17.45 0.36 12.94
N LEU A 492 18.41 -0.55 13.05
CA LEU A 492 19.16 -0.78 14.28
C LEU A 492 19.93 0.47 14.72
N ALA A 493 20.65 1.10 13.79
CA ALA A 493 21.37 2.34 14.06
C ALA A 493 20.41 3.45 14.51
N THR A 494 19.25 3.61 13.87
CA THR A 494 18.26 4.64 14.21
C THR A 494 17.71 4.45 15.63
N VAL A 495 17.40 3.22 16.02
CA VAL A 495 16.92 2.92 17.39
C VAL A 495 18.01 3.18 18.41
N ASP A 496 19.23 2.72 18.18
CA ASP A 496 20.37 2.90 19.10
C ASP A 496 20.75 4.39 19.26
N TYR A 497 20.71 5.15 18.17
CA TYR A 497 21.01 6.58 18.19
C TYR A 497 19.90 7.42 18.80
N LYS A 498 18.65 6.96 18.78
CA LYS A 498 17.54 7.69 19.40
C LYS A 498 17.73 7.83 20.91
N GLU A 499 18.15 6.77 21.59
CA GLU A 499 18.47 6.84 23.03
C GLU A 499 19.63 7.80 23.32
N LYS A 500 20.67 7.76 22.48
CA LYS A 500 21.82 8.69 22.58
C LYS A 500 21.40 10.14 22.35
N LEU A 501 20.55 10.40 21.35
CA LEU A 501 19.99 11.72 21.04
C LEU A 501 19.27 12.29 22.26
N THR A 502 18.34 11.53 22.85
CA THR A 502 17.57 11.98 24.03
C THR A 502 18.51 12.28 25.21
N GLY A 503 19.54 11.46 25.43
CA GLY A 503 20.56 11.70 26.46
C GLY A 503 21.40 12.95 26.22
N LEU A 504 21.78 13.25 24.97
CA LEU A 504 22.54 14.45 24.62
C LEU A 504 21.71 15.73 24.75
N ILE A 505 20.43 15.70 24.34
CA ILE A 505 19.52 16.85 24.46
C ILE A 505 19.30 17.23 25.92
N ALA A 506 19.26 16.25 26.83
CA ALA A 506 19.12 16.53 28.26
C ALA A 506 20.25 17.42 28.83
N ASN A 507 21.42 17.42 28.18
CA ASN A 507 22.57 18.26 28.57
C ASN A 507 22.59 19.63 27.87
N LEU A 508 21.71 19.87 26.89
CA LEU A 508 21.70 21.07 26.06
C LEU A 508 20.52 22.00 26.40
N PRO A 509 20.74 23.11 27.13
CA PRO A 509 19.68 23.98 27.64
C PRO A 509 19.00 24.85 26.57
N SER A 510 19.41 24.79 25.31
CA SER A 510 18.78 25.50 24.18
C SER A 510 17.90 24.61 23.30
N LEU A 511 17.92 23.29 23.53
CA LEU A 511 17.19 22.33 22.72
C LEU A 511 16.15 21.62 23.59
N GLU A 512 15.07 21.19 22.95
CA GLU A 512 14.01 20.40 23.55
C GLU A 512 13.71 19.22 22.63
N TYR A 513 13.65 18.01 23.18
CA TYR A 513 13.24 16.84 22.43
C TYR A 513 11.72 16.89 22.25
N VAL A 514 11.25 16.71 21.01
CA VAL A 514 9.82 16.69 20.67
C VAL A 514 9.50 15.30 20.14
N GLU A 515 8.56 14.63 20.80
CA GLU A 515 8.02 13.36 20.31
C GLU A 515 6.99 13.64 19.20
N ILE A 516 7.10 12.91 18.10
CA ILE A 516 6.20 13.02 16.95
C ILE A 516 5.58 11.65 16.73
N ASP A 517 4.27 11.57 16.85
CA ASP A 517 3.51 10.31 16.79
C ASP A 517 3.57 9.65 15.41
N ASP A 518 3.70 10.44 14.34
CA ASP A 518 3.69 9.99 12.93
C ASP A 518 5.06 10.04 12.25
N TRP A 519 6.13 9.62 12.93
CA TRP A 519 7.48 9.69 12.35
C TRP A 519 8.33 8.43 12.57
N ALA A 520 8.79 7.84 11.46
CA ALA A 520 9.84 6.83 11.44
C ALA A 520 11.21 7.54 11.34
N GLY A 521 11.94 7.62 12.45
CA GLY A 521 13.25 8.28 12.46
C GLY A 521 13.82 8.47 13.85
N LEU A 522 14.94 9.19 13.90
CA LEU A 522 15.66 9.47 15.15
C LEU A 522 14.83 10.32 16.13
N GLY A 523 13.95 11.17 15.63
CA GLY A 523 13.04 12.00 16.42
C GLY A 523 13.04 13.45 15.94
N ALA A 524 12.57 14.37 16.78
CA ALA A 524 12.58 15.79 16.47
C ALA A 524 13.13 16.63 17.62
N VAL A 525 13.69 17.78 17.26
CA VAL A 525 14.25 18.73 18.21
C VAL A 525 13.71 20.11 17.92
N ARG A 526 13.33 20.82 18.98
CA ARG A 526 12.94 22.22 18.93
C ARG A 526 14.04 23.08 19.52
N TYR A 527 14.39 24.16 18.82
CA TYR A 527 15.24 25.19 19.38
C TYR A 527 14.40 26.15 20.22
N VAL A 528 14.74 26.28 21.50
CA VAL A 528 14.07 27.17 22.45
C VAL A 528 15.09 28.16 23.01
N PRO A 529 14.95 29.46 22.70
CA PRO A 529 15.81 30.50 23.27
C PRO A 529 15.83 30.46 24.80
N GLN A 530 17.01 30.61 25.40
CA GLN A 530 17.18 30.51 26.87
C GLN A 530 16.31 31.51 27.65
N LEU A 531 16.07 32.68 27.08
CA LEU A 531 15.25 33.75 27.67
C LEU A 531 13.78 33.36 27.81
N TRP A 532 13.28 32.44 26.98
CA TRP A 532 11.88 32.01 26.98
C TRP A 532 11.61 30.90 28.00
N ARG A 533 12.62 30.09 28.35
CA ARG A 533 12.52 29.06 29.39
C ARG A 533 12.46 29.60 30.82
N SER A 534 13.11 30.73 31.11
CA SER A 534 13.05 31.37 32.43
C SER A 534 11.70 32.01 32.74
N SER A 535 10.86 32.17 31.71
CA SER A 535 9.56 32.85 31.76
C SER A 535 8.46 31.87 31.36
N ASP A 536 8.27 30.77 32.10
CA ASP A 536 7.20 29.77 31.85
C ASP A 536 5.79 30.40 31.71
N GLN A 537 5.58 31.62 32.23
CA GLN A 537 4.35 32.39 32.05
C GLN A 537 4.19 33.08 30.67
N GLN A 538 5.23 33.23 29.85
CA GLN A 538 5.18 33.92 28.54
C GLN A 538 4.91 32.99 27.35
N LEU A 539 5.28 31.70 27.44
CA LEU A 539 4.96 30.66 26.44
C LEU A 539 3.45 30.33 26.36
N ALA A 540 2.64 30.84 27.30
CA ALA A 540 1.18 30.68 27.31
C ALA A 540 0.45 31.60 26.32
N THR A 541 1.12 32.62 25.77
CA THR A 541 0.51 33.59 24.84
C THR A 541 0.61 33.08 23.40
N ASP A 542 -0.49 33.11 22.64
CA ASP A 542 -0.54 32.64 21.24
C ASP A 542 0.51 33.33 20.33
N GLN A 543 0.86 34.58 20.63
CA GLN A 543 1.89 35.32 19.90
C GLN A 543 3.30 34.72 20.08
N ALA A 544 3.67 34.34 21.30
CA ALA A 544 4.98 33.74 21.57
C ALA A 544 5.14 32.38 20.88
N LYS A 545 4.05 31.60 20.81
CA LYS A 545 4.00 30.35 20.05
C LYS A 545 4.20 30.57 18.54
N GLN A 546 3.54 31.58 17.98
CA GLN A 546 3.72 31.92 16.56
C GLN A 546 5.15 32.38 16.24
N ASP A 547 5.76 33.15 17.14
CA ASP A 547 7.13 33.62 16.94
C ASP A 547 8.16 32.48 17.10
N LEU A 548 7.92 31.54 18.04
CA LEU A 548 8.70 30.31 18.14
C LEU A 548 8.58 29.43 16.89
N ASN A 549 7.38 29.33 16.32
CA ASN A 549 7.14 28.61 15.07
C ASN A 549 7.89 29.26 13.91
N ARG A 550 7.81 30.58 13.77
CA ARG A 550 8.55 31.32 12.72
C ARG A 550 10.06 31.09 12.83
N LEU A 551 10.60 31.12 14.05
CA LEU A 551 12.02 30.87 14.29
C LEU A 551 12.41 29.44 13.86
N ASN A 552 11.70 28.42 14.36
CA ASN A 552 12.02 27.03 14.04
C ASN A 552 11.81 26.70 12.55
N VAL A 553 10.81 27.29 11.89
CA VAL A 553 10.61 27.15 10.43
C VAL A 553 11.82 27.73 9.65
N ARG A 554 12.33 28.90 10.03
CA ARG A 554 13.52 29.48 9.38
C ARG A 554 14.77 28.64 9.61
N ILE A 555 14.96 28.13 10.83
CA ILE A 555 16.05 27.20 11.15
C ILE A 555 16.00 25.99 10.22
N VAL A 556 14.82 25.37 10.06
CA VAL A 556 14.67 24.23 9.14
C VAL A 556 14.95 24.62 7.69
N GLN A 557 14.50 25.80 7.23
CA GLN A 557 14.77 26.27 5.87
C GLN A 557 16.27 26.43 5.60
N GLN A 558 17.04 26.96 6.55
CA GLN A 558 18.50 27.07 6.43
C GLN A 558 19.20 25.72 6.54
N LEU A 559 18.73 24.84 7.45
CA LEU A 559 19.28 23.49 7.56
C LEU A 559 19.04 22.68 6.28
N ARG A 560 17.87 22.81 5.66
CA ARG A 560 17.53 22.19 4.37
C ARG A 560 18.43 22.63 3.21
N SER A 561 18.94 23.87 3.24
CA SER A 561 19.88 24.33 2.22
C SER A 561 21.29 23.74 2.39
N ILE A 562 21.62 23.27 3.61
CA ILE A 562 22.89 22.60 3.90
C ILE A 562 22.78 21.11 3.59
N ASP A 563 21.72 20.47 4.09
CA ASP A 563 21.47 19.05 3.92
C ASP A 563 19.96 18.77 3.77
N ALA A 564 19.61 18.00 2.76
CA ALA A 564 18.23 17.60 2.48
C ALA A 564 17.65 16.66 3.57
N ALA A 565 18.49 16.06 4.42
CA ALA A 565 18.07 15.18 5.52
C ALA A 565 17.22 15.89 6.58
N PHE A 566 17.27 17.23 6.66
CA PHE A 566 16.47 18.01 7.60
C PHE A 566 15.05 18.25 7.08
N SER A 567 14.04 17.94 7.89
CA SER A 567 12.65 18.21 7.54
C SER A 567 11.91 19.02 8.58
N LEU A 568 10.88 19.75 8.14
CA LEU A 568 10.01 20.48 9.04
C LEU A 568 9.07 19.49 9.70
N GLY A 569 8.97 19.58 11.03
CA GLY A 569 7.96 18.89 11.78
C GLY A 569 7.09 19.77 12.64
N GLU A 570 5.99 19.17 13.06
CA GLU A 570 5.03 19.73 14.00
C GLU A 570 4.87 18.72 15.14
N GLY A 571 4.99 19.20 16.38
CA GLY A 571 4.72 18.41 17.58
C GLY A 571 3.22 18.34 17.86
N SER A 572 2.82 17.50 18.83
CA SER A 572 1.42 17.37 19.27
C SER A 572 0.81 18.66 19.84
N ASP A 573 1.67 19.64 20.18
CA ASP A 573 1.33 20.97 20.66
C ASP A 573 1.12 22.02 19.55
N GLY A 574 1.24 21.62 18.26
CA GLY A 574 1.11 22.51 17.10
C GLY A 574 2.32 23.42 16.88
N LEU A 575 3.45 23.12 17.54
CA LEU A 575 4.67 23.91 17.46
C LEU A 575 5.70 23.25 16.54
N ALA A 576 6.36 24.07 15.72
CA ALA A 576 7.33 23.65 14.73
C ALA A 576 8.62 23.11 15.38
N CYS A 577 9.21 22.11 14.75
CA CYS A 577 10.46 21.47 15.17
C CYS A 577 11.26 20.96 13.96
N VAL A 578 12.54 20.69 14.19
CA VAL A 578 13.45 20.08 13.22
C VAL A 578 13.32 18.56 13.35
N ARG A 579 12.88 17.88 12.30
CA ARG A 579 12.79 16.41 12.21
C ARG A 579 14.10 15.82 11.69
N PHE A 580 14.54 14.74 12.34
CA PHE A 580 15.65 13.91 11.93
C PHE A 580 15.12 12.59 11.37
N GLY A 581 15.49 12.28 10.13
CA GLY A 581 15.10 11.04 9.47
C GLY A 581 15.77 9.79 10.02
N MET A 582 15.80 8.76 9.17
CA MET A 582 16.54 7.54 9.40
C MET A 582 18.04 7.81 9.28
N VAL A 583 18.84 7.15 10.12
CA VAL A 583 20.29 7.38 10.20
C VAL A 583 21.07 6.08 10.03
N THR A 584 22.26 6.18 9.46
CA THR A 584 23.20 5.07 9.32
C THR A 584 24.16 5.02 10.52
N ALA A 585 24.91 3.92 10.66
CA ALA A 585 25.90 3.74 11.71
C ALA A 585 26.97 4.85 11.77
N ASP A 586 27.30 5.46 10.63
CA ASP A 586 28.34 6.49 10.52
C ASP A 586 27.87 7.90 10.90
N THR A 587 26.59 8.07 11.22
CA THR A 587 26.03 9.40 11.49
C THR A 587 26.45 9.94 12.86
N ASP A 588 27.12 11.10 12.91
CA ASP A 588 27.44 11.79 14.16
C ASP A 588 26.27 12.65 14.65
N VAL A 589 25.51 12.08 15.59
CA VAL A 589 24.36 12.76 16.24
C VAL A 589 24.78 14.04 16.98
N ALA A 590 25.98 14.09 17.55
CA ALA A 590 26.45 15.26 18.28
C ALA A 590 26.75 16.42 17.33
N GLU A 591 27.34 16.14 16.17
CA GLU A 591 27.57 17.13 15.12
C GLU A 591 26.24 17.69 14.61
N LEU A 592 25.25 16.82 14.33
CA LEU A 592 23.90 17.23 13.91
C LEU A 592 23.24 18.18 14.92
N LEU A 593 23.28 17.85 16.21
CA LEU A 593 22.76 18.72 17.27
C LEU A 593 23.52 20.05 17.36
N SER A 594 24.84 20.01 17.21
CA SER A 594 25.67 21.22 17.21
C SER A 594 25.34 22.14 16.04
N LEU A 595 25.03 21.56 14.86
CA LEU A 595 24.60 22.30 13.69
C LEU A 595 23.26 23.00 13.96
N VAL A 596 22.26 22.27 14.47
CA VAL A 596 20.96 22.87 14.84
C VAL A 596 21.13 23.99 15.88
N GLN A 597 21.99 23.79 16.89
CA GLN A 597 22.25 24.80 17.90
C GLN A 597 22.96 26.05 17.32
N SER A 598 23.93 25.85 16.43
CA SER A 598 24.68 26.95 15.81
C SER A 598 23.79 27.77 14.87
N THR A 599 22.95 27.12 14.07
CA THR A 599 21.97 27.77 13.18
C THR A 599 20.89 28.47 13.98
N GLY A 600 20.38 27.82 15.04
CA GLY A 600 19.43 28.43 15.96
C GLY A 600 19.95 29.70 16.62
N ARG A 601 21.23 29.71 17.05
CA ARG A 601 21.85 30.90 17.62
C ARG A 601 22.01 32.03 16.61
N LYS A 602 22.45 31.72 15.39
CA LYS A 602 22.58 32.71 14.29
C LYS A 602 21.22 33.34 13.96
N GLU A 603 20.17 32.53 13.86
CA GLU A 603 18.81 33.01 13.60
C GLU A 603 18.22 33.80 14.78
N GLU A 604 18.53 33.41 16.01
CA GLU A 604 18.15 34.18 17.20
C GLU A 604 18.82 35.55 17.23
N GLU A 605 20.11 35.64 16.91
CA GLU A 605 20.85 36.92 16.82
C GLU A 605 20.34 37.80 15.68
N SER A 606 20.07 37.21 14.51
CA SER A 606 19.44 37.87 13.36
C SER A 606 18.06 38.43 13.72
N THR A 607 17.24 37.65 14.44
CA THR A 607 15.91 38.08 14.89
C THR A 607 16.00 39.22 15.90
N LYS A 608 16.91 39.11 16.89
CA LYS A 608 17.17 40.20 17.86
C LYS A 608 17.65 41.49 17.17
N TYR A 609 18.49 41.37 16.14
CA TYR A 609 18.93 42.51 15.35
C TYR A 609 17.76 43.17 14.62
N ILE A 610 16.88 42.38 13.99
CA ILE A 610 15.67 42.88 13.33
C ILE A 610 14.74 43.57 14.33
N ASP A 611 14.51 42.99 15.50
CA ASP A 611 13.66 43.60 16.54
C ASP A 611 14.24 44.92 17.05
N SER A 612 15.56 44.96 17.30
CA SER A 612 16.26 46.20 17.66
C SER A 612 16.16 47.25 16.56
N MET A 613 16.30 46.85 15.29
CA MET A 613 16.18 47.76 14.15
C MET A 613 14.73 48.24 13.98
N ALA A 614 13.74 47.39 14.19
CA ALA A 614 12.34 47.75 14.14
C ALA A 614 11.97 48.75 15.25
N GLU A 615 12.50 48.58 16.47
CA GLU A 615 12.32 49.53 17.56
C GLU A 615 13.00 50.87 17.25
N LEU A 616 14.21 50.84 16.69
CA LEU A 616 14.95 52.02 16.27
C LEU A 616 14.22 52.78 15.15
N VAL A 617 13.66 52.07 14.16
CA VAL A 617 12.83 52.63 13.09
C VAL A 617 11.54 53.21 13.65
N LYS A 618 10.85 52.50 14.54
CA LYS A 618 9.62 53.00 15.20
C LYS A 618 9.89 54.28 15.96
N LYS A 619 10.95 54.32 16.77
CA LYS A 619 11.37 55.52 17.50
C LYS A 619 11.82 56.64 16.57
N GLY A 620 12.47 56.30 15.45
CA GLY A 620 12.83 57.23 14.39
C GLY A 620 11.60 57.87 13.74
N ILE A 621 10.56 57.09 13.43
CA ILE A 621 9.28 57.57 12.89
C ILE A 621 8.58 58.46 13.92
N GLU A 622 8.50 58.04 15.19
CA GLU A 622 7.90 58.85 16.26
C GLU A 622 8.64 60.19 16.41
N THR A 623 9.97 60.19 16.46
CA THR A 623 10.78 61.41 16.56
C THR A 623 10.59 62.31 15.33
N ALA A 624 10.59 61.73 14.12
CA ALA A 624 10.35 62.48 12.89
C ALA A 624 8.94 63.08 12.84
N THR A 625 7.91 62.38 13.33
CA THR A 625 6.53 62.90 13.36
C THR A 625 6.35 64.00 14.41
N VAL A 626 7.00 63.88 15.57
CA VAL A 626 6.99 64.92 16.60
C VAL A 626 7.67 66.19 16.09
N ASP A 627 8.83 66.05 15.48
CA ASP A 627 9.55 67.20 14.95
C ASP A 627 8.85 67.84 13.75
N LEU A 628 8.23 67.04 12.87
CA LEU A 628 7.39 67.57 11.80
C LEU A 628 6.20 68.38 12.36
N LYS A 629 5.56 67.91 13.43
CA LYS A 629 4.48 68.68 14.10
C LYS A 629 5.02 69.99 14.65
N LYS A 630 6.16 69.96 15.35
CA LYS A 630 6.79 71.15 15.91
C LYS A 630 7.17 72.17 14.83
N GLU A 631 7.73 71.72 13.72
CA GLU A 631 8.04 72.61 12.58
C GLU A 631 6.78 73.14 11.90
N THR A 632 5.71 72.34 11.84
CA THR A 632 4.41 72.81 11.32
C THR A 632 3.84 73.91 12.24
N GLU A 633 3.94 73.75 13.55
CA GLU A 633 3.56 74.77 14.54
C GLU A 633 4.44 76.03 14.44
N GLU A 634 5.76 75.88 14.31
CA GLU A 634 6.69 77.00 14.10
C GLU A 634 6.41 77.72 12.77
N LYS A 635 6.03 76.98 11.71
CA LYS A 635 5.63 77.57 10.43
C LYS A 635 4.32 78.34 10.55
N ILE A 636 3.30 77.80 11.21
CA ILE A 636 2.04 78.51 11.50
C ILE A 636 2.33 79.78 12.32
N TRP A 637 3.28 79.71 13.25
CA TRP A 637 3.72 80.85 14.05
C TRP A 637 4.44 81.91 13.19
N GLN A 638 5.34 81.50 12.31
CA GLN A 638 6.09 82.38 11.41
C GLN A 638 5.22 83.02 10.32
N GLU A 639 4.28 82.27 9.74
CA GLU A 639 3.33 82.77 8.73
C GLU A 639 2.24 83.67 9.36
N GLY A 640 2.04 83.55 10.68
CA GLY A 640 1.11 84.34 11.48
C GLY A 640 -0.34 83.86 11.34
N ILE A 641 -1.06 83.79 12.46
CA ILE A 641 -2.42 83.22 12.57
C ILE A 641 -3.40 83.83 11.55
N LEU A 642 -3.22 85.10 11.17
CA LEU A 642 -4.10 85.84 10.25
C LEU A 642 -4.15 85.25 8.82
N ARG A 643 -3.11 84.54 8.37
CA ARG A 643 -3.09 83.90 7.04
C ARG A 643 -3.96 82.64 6.96
N HIS A 644 -4.20 81.97 8.08
CA HIS A 644 -5.01 80.75 8.14
C HIS A 644 -6.50 81.02 8.42
N VAL A 645 -6.89 82.29 8.57
CA VAL A 645 -8.30 82.69 8.74
C VAL A 645 -8.97 82.77 7.35
N PRO A 646 -10.09 82.06 7.09
CA PRO A 646 -10.67 81.86 5.75
C PRO A 646 -11.00 83.12 4.94
N VAL A 647 -11.20 84.26 5.59
CA VAL A 647 -11.60 85.52 4.94
C VAL A 647 -10.40 86.46 4.73
N PHE A 648 -9.43 86.48 5.64
CA PHE A 648 -8.29 87.39 5.60
C PHE A 648 -7.04 86.76 4.95
N GLY A 649 -6.97 85.42 4.88
CA GLY A 649 -5.82 84.70 4.35
C GLY A 649 -5.49 85.00 2.88
N ASN A 650 -6.51 85.12 2.03
CA ASN A 650 -6.31 85.38 0.60
C ASN A 650 -5.73 86.77 0.31
N ILE A 651 -6.07 87.78 1.12
CA ILE A 651 -5.55 89.15 0.95
C ILE A 651 -4.09 89.22 1.38
N VAL A 652 -3.75 88.57 2.50
CA VAL A 652 -2.37 88.56 3.02
C VAL A 652 -1.44 87.74 2.12
N ASN A 653 -1.91 86.64 1.54
CA ASN A 653 -1.13 85.84 0.59
C ASN A 653 -0.89 86.55 -0.74
N TRP A 654 -1.80 87.43 -1.18
CA TRP A 654 -1.57 88.27 -2.36
C TRP A 654 -0.56 89.39 -2.08
N TRP A 655 -0.62 90.03 -0.91
CA TRP A 655 0.26 91.15 -0.57
C TRP A 655 1.67 90.71 -0.13
N SER A 656 1.82 89.48 0.34
CA SER A 656 3.11 88.87 0.68
C SER A 656 3.06 87.38 0.33
N PRO A 657 3.54 86.98 -0.87
CA PRO A 657 3.54 85.58 -1.27
C PRO A 657 4.38 84.73 -0.31
N PRO A 658 3.94 83.52 0.07
CA PRO A 658 4.73 82.62 0.90
C PRO A 658 6.02 82.22 0.17
N ALA A 659 7.10 82.01 0.92
CA ALA A 659 8.33 81.44 0.38
C ALA A 659 8.04 80.05 -0.22
N LYS A 660 8.78 79.64 -1.26
CA LYS A 660 8.62 78.31 -1.88
C LYS A 660 8.64 77.24 -0.78
N ASN A 661 7.57 76.46 -0.69
CA ASN A 661 7.45 75.33 0.22
C ASN A 661 8.47 74.25 -0.15
N ALA A 662 9.69 74.36 0.35
CA ALA A 662 10.58 73.22 0.44
C ALA A 662 10.10 72.39 1.64
N VAL A 663 9.32 71.34 1.38
CA VAL A 663 9.03 70.35 2.42
C VAL A 663 10.37 69.73 2.81
N LYS A 664 10.86 70.05 4.01
CA LYS A 664 12.10 69.47 4.54
C LYS A 664 11.86 67.98 4.77
N GLY A 665 12.45 67.15 3.91
CA GLY A 665 12.46 65.72 4.14
C GLY A 665 13.38 65.37 5.30
N ARG A 666 13.15 64.23 5.91
CA ARG A 666 14.04 63.64 6.91
C ARG A 666 14.30 62.20 6.53
N TRP A 667 15.50 61.72 6.81
CA TRP A 667 15.84 60.33 6.62
C TRP A 667 16.47 59.80 7.91
N LEU A 668 16.23 58.52 8.18
CA LEU A 668 16.77 57.83 9.34
C LEU A 668 18.09 57.18 8.94
N ASP A 669 19.17 57.57 9.62
CA ASP A 669 20.45 56.90 9.51
C ASP A 669 20.43 55.67 10.42
N LEU A 670 20.40 54.47 9.81
CA LEU A 670 20.25 53.20 10.54
C LEU A 670 21.51 52.84 11.34
N GLU A 671 22.70 53.27 10.90
CA GLU A 671 23.96 53.00 11.61
C GLU A 671 24.14 53.91 12.81
N ALA A 672 23.78 55.20 12.66
CA ALA A 672 23.89 56.18 13.74
C ALA A 672 22.66 56.19 14.69
N GLY A 673 21.53 55.64 14.25
CA GLY A 673 20.25 55.67 14.97
C GLY A 673 19.67 57.07 15.18
N VAL A 674 20.03 58.02 14.31
CA VAL A 674 19.62 59.43 14.42
C VAL A 674 18.87 59.86 13.16
N VAL A 675 17.77 60.59 13.36
CA VAL A 675 17.02 61.23 12.28
C VAL A 675 17.78 62.46 11.81
N ARG A 676 18.10 62.54 10.51
CA ARG A 676 18.83 63.67 9.90
C ARG A 676 17.99 64.35 8.82
N SER A 677 18.29 65.63 8.57
CA SER A 677 17.65 66.42 7.50
C SER A 677 18.09 65.92 6.12
N THR A 678 17.17 65.85 5.15
CA THR A 678 17.51 65.53 3.76
C THR A 678 18.17 66.69 3.01
N GLU A 679 18.23 67.89 3.58
CA GLU A 679 18.89 69.06 2.98
C GLU A 679 20.36 68.77 2.63
N VAL A 680 21.07 68.04 3.50
CA VAL A 680 22.48 67.66 3.28
C VAL A 680 22.66 66.75 2.04
N ILE A 681 21.64 65.97 1.69
CA ILE A 681 21.65 65.12 0.48
C ILE A 681 21.43 65.98 -0.76
N TYR A 682 20.50 66.94 -0.70
CA TYR A 682 20.26 67.87 -1.80
C TYR A 682 21.45 68.80 -2.04
N GLU A 683 22.12 69.27 -0.98
CA GLU A 683 23.34 70.08 -1.09
C GLU A 683 24.48 69.30 -1.72
N LYS A 684 24.67 68.02 -1.33
CA LYS A 684 25.68 67.16 -1.97
C LYS A 684 25.37 66.86 -3.44
N LYS A 685 24.11 66.59 -3.81
CA LYS A 685 23.73 66.38 -5.22
C LYS A 685 23.88 67.65 -6.05
N ALA A 686 23.54 68.82 -5.50
CA ALA A 686 23.76 70.10 -6.17
C ALA A 686 25.24 70.39 -6.42
N GLN A 687 26.14 69.95 -5.52
CA GLN A 687 27.59 70.05 -5.71
C GLN A 687 28.14 69.06 -6.75
N VAL A 688 27.50 67.90 -6.94
CA VAL A 688 27.90 66.90 -7.96
C VAL A 688 27.48 67.35 -9.36
N GLU A 689 26.28 67.93 -9.52
CA GLU A 689 25.81 68.47 -10.81
C GLU A 689 26.65 69.64 -11.34
N ASP A 690 27.33 70.39 -10.47
CA ASP A 690 28.24 71.48 -10.87
C ASP A 690 29.66 71.00 -11.29
N SER A 691 29.98 69.70 -11.15
CA SER A 691 31.33 69.17 -11.35
C SER A 691 31.57 68.32 -12.62
N ASP A 692 30.53 67.92 -13.35
CA ASP A 692 30.69 67.13 -14.59
C ASP A 692 30.46 67.98 -15.85
N GLY A 693 31.49 68.75 -16.19
CA GLY A 693 31.64 69.42 -17.47
C GLY A 693 33.03 69.15 -18.06
N ASN A 694 33.11 68.16 -18.96
CA ASN A 694 34.23 67.83 -19.86
C ASN A 694 35.50 67.23 -19.22
N GLU A 695 35.62 65.90 -19.25
CA GLU A 695 36.78 65.22 -19.85
C GLU A 695 36.43 63.79 -20.28
N ASN A 696 36.85 63.43 -21.50
CA ASN A 696 36.60 62.15 -22.14
C ASN A 696 37.73 61.15 -21.84
N VAL A 697 37.38 59.84 -21.93
CA VAL A 697 38.20 58.63 -22.21
C VAL A 697 38.66 57.80 -20.99
N PRO A 698 38.72 56.45 -21.02
CA PRO A 698 37.97 55.43 -21.78
C PRO A 698 37.27 54.38 -20.87
N ALA A 699 36.46 53.52 -21.48
CA ALA A 699 35.90 52.31 -20.89
C ALA A 699 36.99 51.34 -20.38
N ALA A 700 36.90 50.98 -19.10
CA ALA A 700 37.54 49.79 -18.54
C ALA A 700 36.48 48.98 -17.79
N THR A 701 36.45 47.70 -18.14
CA THR A 701 35.67 46.59 -17.61
C THR A 701 35.79 46.44 -16.09
N GLU A 702 34.67 46.24 -15.40
CA GLU A 702 34.65 45.58 -14.11
C GLU A 702 33.75 44.35 -14.15
N ASP A 703 34.42 43.23 -13.91
CA ASP A 703 33.92 41.89 -13.73
C ASP A 703 32.91 41.82 -12.58
N VAL A 704 31.86 41.07 -12.85
CA VAL A 704 30.91 40.52 -11.87
C VAL A 704 31.51 39.23 -11.30
N PRO A 705 31.52 39.05 -9.97
CA PRO A 705 31.24 37.75 -9.37
C PRO A 705 29.87 37.88 -8.66
N MET A 706 28.79 37.45 -9.31
CA MET A 706 28.18 36.12 -9.20
C MET A 706 28.13 35.60 -7.76
N GLU A 707 26.86 35.45 -7.35
CA GLU A 707 26.28 34.71 -6.23
C GLU A 707 27.08 33.50 -5.73
#